data_AF-A0A9R1WEF6-F1
#
_entry.id   AF-A0A9R1WEF6-F1
#
_cell.length_a   1.000
_cell.length_b   1.000
_cell.length_c   1.000
_cell.angle_alpha   90.00
_cell.angle_beta   90.00
_cell.angle_gamma   90.00
#
_symmetry.space_group_name_H-M   'P 1'
#
loop_
_entity.id
_entity.type
_entity.pdbx_description
1 polymer ?
#
loop_
_entity_poly.entity_id
_entity_poly.type
_entity_poly.pdbx_seq_one_letter_code
_entity_poly.pdbx_strand_id
1 'polypeptide(L)'
;MRLTRGHFRAIIDCTERAISTSSDTLLKSPNLEKTFFKSQNSEDNLVKRLCRENKHEEAIINLCELHRLTEAIQVLDHMERPSPLVYSNLLKLCLQQKAVEATKRVHTHIKRSGFFPGASSLNRIIDCYCKCGSLVDARIVFDEMQEKDVCSWNTMVSGYTKAGRLKDARNLFDEMPERDNFSWNAIISGYVRHDLPNGALQLCRTMLQDYNVKLNKFTVCSALAASSATQSLIIGKEIHGHIMRTGIDSDAAVWSALSDMYGNCGSLDEARHIFDKTSDKDVVTWTSMIDRYFKHGKREQGFLLFSNLLKSGNKPNEFTFAGILDACAHHNTESLGKQIHGYMTRIGFNQSSFAASALVNMYCKCGNIEAADKVFKWIPKPDLASWTSLINGYAQNGKPEEALKLFDSLLDTGIKPDHITFVGVLSACTHSGLVDKGVEYFNSIKQKHGLDYTIDHYACVVDLLSRSGRFIEAEEIIKKMPMKPDKFLWGSVLAGCRIHGNLDLAKQAAKVLFKIEPENAATYVTLSNIYAAAGKWGEVADIRKMMDVNRVVKKPGRSWTEIKRKVYTFLMGDTSNPRLKEIHELLGELQKKMREEGYVPKIDHVLHDVEEEQKEENLSYHSEKLAIAFAILVTPPGTMIKVFKNLRTCVDCHTAIKYISKIESRKIVVRDSSRFHCFEGGSCSCKDYW
;
A
#
# COMPACT_ATOMS: atom_id res chain seq x y z
N MET A 1 27.31 14.03 -47.10
CA MET A 1 26.28 12.98 -47.31
C MET A 1 25.70 13.07 -48.72
N ARG A 2 26.39 12.50 -49.71
CA ARG A 2 25.85 12.21 -51.05
C ARG A 2 25.94 10.70 -51.22
N LEU A 3 24.93 9.94 -50.77
CA LEU A 3 24.75 8.50 -51.01
C LEU A 3 23.42 8.00 -50.37
N THR A 4 22.27 8.61 -50.67
CA THR A 4 20.94 8.04 -50.29
C THR A 4 19.79 8.37 -51.26
N ARG A 5 20.00 9.16 -52.32
CA ARG A 5 18.95 9.46 -53.32
C ARG A 5 18.67 8.35 -54.34
N GLY A 6 19.55 7.34 -54.44
CA GLY A 6 19.43 6.25 -55.44
C GLY A 6 18.47 5.12 -55.05
N HIS A 7 18.31 4.83 -53.76
CA HIS A 7 17.47 3.70 -53.29
C HIS A 7 15.98 4.06 -53.17
N PHE A 8 15.62 5.34 -53.08
CA PHE A 8 14.22 5.78 -52.98
C PHE A 8 13.47 5.75 -54.32
N ARG A 9 14.17 5.86 -55.46
CA ARG A 9 13.53 5.84 -56.79
C ARG A 9 13.15 4.44 -57.24
N ALA A 10 13.90 3.41 -56.83
CA ALA A 10 13.61 2.02 -57.18
C ALA A 10 12.40 1.43 -56.40
N ILE A 11 12.08 1.97 -55.22
CA ILE A 11 10.91 1.54 -54.44
C ILE A 11 9.62 2.21 -54.97
N ILE A 12 9.71 3.46 -55.46
CA ILE A 12 8.57 4.20 -56.05
C ILE A 12 8.17 3.61 -57.42
N ASP A 13 9.13 3.21 -58.26
CA ASP A 13 8.81 2.58 -59.55
C ASP A 13 8.19 1.17 -59.41
N CYS A 14 8.49 0.45 -58.31
CA CYS A 14 7.88 -0.85 -58.02
C CYS A 14 6.45 -0.73 -57.48
N THR A 15 6.10 0.36 -56.77
CA THR A 15 4.73 0.64 -56.33
C THR A 15 3.87 1.27 -57.43
N GLU A 16 4.42 2.12 -58.30
CA GLU A 16 3.67 2.70 -59.43
C GLU A 16 3.29 1.64 -60.48
N ARG A 17 4.14 0.64 -60.73
CA ARG A 17 3.78 -0.49 -61.62
C ARG A 17 2.73 -1.42 -61.03
N ALA A 18 2.63 -1.55 -59.71
CA ALA A 18 1.57 -2.33 -59.06
C ALA A 18 0.22 -1.60 -59.03
N ILE A 19 0.22 -0.26 -59.13
CA ILE A 19 -0.99 0.57 -59.11
C ILE A 19 -1.60 0.74 -60.52
N SER A 20 -0.78 0.73 -61.57
CA SER A 20 -1.24 0.88 -62.97
C SER A 20 -2.02 -0.31 -63.53
N THR A 21 -1.93 -1.50 -62.92
CA THR A 21 -2.68 -2.70 -63.34
C THR A 21 -3.97 -2.93 -62.55
N SER A 22 -4.35 -2.02 -61.65
CA SER A 22 -5.61 -2.10 -60.90
C SER A 22 -6.65 -1.03 -61.26
N SER A 23 -6.29 -0.06 -62.12
CA SER A 23 -7.16 1.08 -62.46
C SER A 23 -8.23 0.77 -63.50
N ASP A 24 -8.13 -0.34 -64.25
CA ASP A 24 -9.06 -0.64 -65.36
C ASP A 24 -10.11 -1.73 -65.07
N THR A 25 -10.27 -2.16 -63.81
CA THR A 25 -11.27 -3.20 -63.43
C THR A 25 -12.24 -2.83 -62.30
N LEU A 26 -12.38 -1.55 -61.93
CA LEU A 26 -13.32 -1.12 -60.88
C LEU A 26 -14.63 -0.47 -61.39
N LEU A 27 -14.90 -0.51 -62.69
CA LEU A 27 -16.20 -0.14 -63.28
C LEU A 27 -17.16 -1.34 -63.27
N LYS A 28 -17.59 -1.75 -62.08
CA LYS A 28 -18.81 -2.55 -61.79
C LYS A 28 -18.88 -2.77 -60.27
N SER A 29 -19.62 -1.92 -59.56
CA SER A 29 -19.86 -2.10 -58.12
C SER A 29 -20.85 -3.25 -57.87
N PRO A 30 -20.58 -4.17 -56.92
CA PRO A 30 -21.61 -5.04 -56.35
C PRO A 30 -22.54 -4.20 -55.45
N ASN A 31 -23.83 -4.56 -55.41
CA ASN A 31 -24.80 -3.95 -54.48
C ASN A 31 -24.29 -3.98 -53.03
N LEU A 32 -24.11 -2.80 -52.43
CA LEU A 32 -23.73 -2.57 -51.01
C LEU A 32 -24.57 -3.40 -50.01
N GLU A 33 -25.79 -3.77 -50.43
CA GLU A 33 -26.79 -4.48 -49.63
C GLU A 33 -26.42 -5.90 -49.21
N LYS A 34 -25.69 -6.65 -50.05
CA LYS A 34 -25.45 -8.10 -49.81
C LYS A 34 -24.25 -8.40 -48.93
N THR A 35 -23.34 -7.44 -48.76
CA THR A 35 -22.05 -7.66 -48.09
C THR A 35 -22.02 -7.27 -46.62
N PHE A 36 -22.80 -6.27 -46.18
CA PHE A 36 -22.53 -5.61 -44.89
C PHE A 36 -23.59 -5.86 -43.80
N PHE A 37 -24.87 -5.94 -44.16
CA PHE A 37 -25.95 -5.88 -43.17
C PHE A 37 -26.76 -7.19 -43.14
N LYS A 38 -26.34 -8.12 -42.28
CA LYS A 38 -26.93 -9.47 -42.18
C LYS A 38 -28.21 -9.58 -41.34
N SER A 39 -28.63 -8.52 -40.64
CA SER A 39 -29.82 -8.54 -39.77
C SER A 39 -31.03 -7.82 -40.38
N GLN A 40 -32.24 -8.24 -40.00
CA GLN A 40 -33.52 -7.63 -40.38
C GLN A 40 -34.01 -6.58 -39.36
N ASN A 41 -33.10 -5.92 -38.64
CA ASN A 41 -33.50 -4.88 -37.67
C ASN A 41 -33.97 -3.60 -38.39
N SER A 42 -34.87 -2.83 -37.76
CA SER A 42 -35.43 -1.58 -38.32
C SER A 42 -34.37 -0.55 -38.68
N GLU A 43 -33.30 -0.47 -37.89
CA GLU A 43 -32.15 0.42 -38.08
C GLU A 43 -31.28 0.01 -39.28
N ASP A 44 -31.05 -1.29 -39.50
CA ASP A 44 -30.36 -1.81 -40.68
C ASP A 44 -31.13 -1.50 -41.97
N ASN A 45 -32.46 -1.54 -41.90
CA ASN A 45 -33.31 -1.18 -43.03
C ASN A 45 -33.26 0.31 -43.36
N LEU A 46 -33.09 1.18 -42.35
CA LEU A 46 -32.90 2.62 -42.54
C LEU A 46 -31.55 2.91 -43.20
N VAL A 47 -30.45 2.36 -42.68
CA VAL A 47 -29.11 2.55 -43.27
C VAL A 47 -29.03 2.01 -44.71
N LYS A 48 -29.63 0.83 -44.97
CA LYS A 48 -29.77 0.29 -46.34
C LYS A 48 -30.52 1.24 -47.26
N ARG A 49 -31.62 1.85 -46.79
CA ARG A 49 -32.41 2.82 -47.57
C ARG A 49 -31.61 4.08 -47.88
N LEU A 50 -30.91 4.63 -46.90
CA LEU A 50 -30.06 5.81 -47.08
C LEU A 50 -28.94 5.55 -48.10
N CYS A 51 -28.30 4.39 -48.06
CA CYS A 51 -27.31 3.99 -49.06
C CYS A 51 -27.91 3.80 -50.47
N ARG A 52 -29.15 3.31 -50.60
CA ARG A 52 -29.86 3.21 -51.90
C ARG A 52 -30.22 4.58 -52.50
N GLU A 53 -30.49 5.56 -51.65
CA GLU A 53 -30.81 6.93 -52.04
C GLU A 53 -29.55 7.80 -52.29
N ASN A 54 -28.35 7.21 -52.33
CA ASN A 54 -27.05 7.92 -52.39
C ASN A 54 -26.82 8.91 -51.22
N LYS A 55 -27.52 8.75 -50.10
CA LYS A 55 -27.35 9.57 -48.88
C LYS A 55 -26.30 8.95 -47.94
N HIS A 56 -25.08 8.78 -48.45
CA HIS A 56 -23.99 8.12 -47.72
C HIS A 56 -23.55 8.87 -46.45
N GLU A 57 -23.69 10.21 -46.42
CA GLU A 57 -23.38 11.01 -45.21
C GLU A 57 -24.31 10.69 -44.04
N GLU A 58 -25.63 10.69 -44.29
CA GLU A 58 -26.65 10.35 -43.29
C GLU A 58 -26.49 8.91 -42.81
N ALA A 59 -26.12 7.99 -43.71
CA ALA A 59 -25.83 6.60 -43.36
C ALA A 59 -24.64 6.49 -42.40
N ILE A 60 -23.53 7.20 -42.65
CA ILE A 60 -22.36 7.18 -41.77
C ILE A 60 -22.67 7.80 -40.40
N ILE A 61 -23.42 8.91 -40.36
CA ILE A 61 -23.80 9.55 -39.10
C ILE A 61 -24.64 8.59 -38.25
N ASN A 62 -25.67 7.96 -38.82
CA ASN A 62 -26.48 6.95 -38.12
C ASN A 62 -25.62 5.76 -37.64
N LEU A 63 -24.70 5.26 -38.47
CA LEU A 63 -23.80 4.18 -38.06
C LEU A 63 -22.87 4.59 -36.92
N CYS A 64 -22.48 5.86 -36.85
CA CYS A 64 -21.67 6.39 -35.76
C CYS A 64 -22.46 6.44 -34.45
N GLU A 65 -23.75 6.82 -34.50
CA GLU A 65 -24.66 6.80 -33.34
C GLU A 65 -24.91 5.38 -32.84
N LEU A 66 -24.99 4.41 -33.75
CA LEU A 66 -25.12 2.98 -33.43
C LEU A 66 -23.79 2.32 -33.01
N HIS A 67 -22.71 3.09 -32.90
CA HIS A 67 -21.36 2.60 -32.55
C HIS A 67 -20.78 1.54 -33.50
N ARG A 68 -21.17 1.51 -34.78
CA ARG A 68 -20.76 0.50 -35.79
C ARG A 68 -19.64 1.02 -36.69
N LEU A 69 -18.43 1.08 -36.12
CA LEU A 69 -17.28 1.71 -36.75
C LEU A 69 -16.82 1.05 -38.05
N THR A 70 -16.77 -0.29 -38.10
CA THR A 70 -16.29 -1.05 -39.27
C THR A 70 -17.12 -0.76 -40.51
N GLU A 71 -18.44 -0.74 -40.35
CA GLU A 71 -19.39 -0.52 -41.44
C GLU A 71 -19.38 0.95 -41.87
N ALA A 72 -19.27 1.89 -40.93
CA ALA A 72 -19.13 3.30 -41.23
C ALA A 72 -17.89 3.62 -42.08
N ILE A 73 -16.76 2.95 -41.81
CA ILE A 73 -15.52 3.08 -42.61
C ILE A 73 -15.67 2.45 -43.99
N GLN A 74 -16.38 1.34 -44.12
CA GLN A 74 -16.64 0.72 -45.41
C GLN A 74 -17.52 1.61 -46.29
N VAL A 75 -18.53 2.29 -45.71
CA VAL A 75 -19.34 3.28 -46.44
C VAL A 75 -18.49 4.49 -46.83
N LEU A 76 -17.56 4.94 -45.97
CA LEU A 76 -16.63 6.03 -46.29
C LEU A 76 -15.81 5.76 -47.57
N ASP A 77 -15.31 4.53 -47.76
CA ASP A 77 -14.50 4.18 -48.94
C ASP A 77 -15.22 4.37 -50.29
N HIS A 78 -16.55 4.49 -50.29
CA HIS A 78 -17.38 4.72 -51.48
C HIS A 78 -17.66 6.21 -51.73
N MET A 79 -17.12 7.11 -50.91
CA MET A 79 -17.36 8.55 -51.00
C MET A 79 -16.12 9.28 -51.51
N GLU A 80 -16.23 10.01 -52.63
CA GLU A 80 -15.09 10.78 -53.15
C GLU A 80 -14.81 12.07 -52.36
N ARG A 81 -15.86 12.78 -51.94
CA ARG A 81 -15.76 14.07 -51.21
C ARG A 81 -16.73 14.16 -50.02
N PRO A 82 -16.41 13.50 -48.89
CA PRO A 82 -17.23 13.59 -47.67
C PRO A 82 -17.18 14.98 -47.03
N SER A 83 -18.29 15.39 -46.40
CA SER A 83 -18.32 16.61 -45.60
C SER A 83 -17.45 16.52 -44.33
N PRO A 84 -16.95 17.65 -43.78
CA PRO A 84 -16.16 17.66 -42.54
C PRO A 84 -16.87 17.02 -41.34
N LEU A 85 -18.21 17.03 -41.34
CA LEU A 85 -19.04 16.44 -40.29
C LEU A 85 -18.90 14.91 -40.24
N VAL A 86 -18.78 14.26 -41.40
CA VAL A 86 -18.56 12.82 -41.53
C VAL A 86 -17.23 12.42 -40.84
N TYR A 87 -16.15 13.12 -41.17
CA TYR A 87 -14.84 12.87 -40.56
C TYR A 87 -14.83 13.13 -39.05
N SER A 88 -15.49 14.20 -38.58
CA SER A 88 -15.56 14.51 -37.15
C SER A 88 -16.27 13.41 -36.33
N ASN A 89 -17.38 12.87 -36.84
CA ASN A 89 -18.12 11.78 -36.20
C ASN A 89 -17.35 10.45 -36.24
N LEU A 90 -16.74 10.11 -37.37
CA LEU A 90 -15.90 8.91 -37.48
C LEU A 90 -14.70 8.97 -36.52
N LEU A 91 -13.99 10.09 -36.45
CA LEU A 91 -12.87 10.28 -35.52
C LEU A 91 -13.34 10.24 -34.05
N LYS A 92 -14.55 10.75 -33.74
CA LYS A 92 -15.14 10.62 -32.40
C LYS A 92 -15.36 9.16 -32.03
N LEU A 93 -15.90 8.36 -32.95
CA LEU A 93 -16.15 6.94 -32.70
C LEU A 93 -14.85 6.14 -32.63
N CYS A 94 -13.87 6.42 -33.51
CA CYS A 94 -12.53 5.84 -33.45
C CYS A 94 -11.88 6.09 -32.08
N LEU A 95 -12.07 7.29 -31.54
CA LEU A 95 -11.56 7.67 -30.22
C LEU A 95 -12.23 6.88 -29.08
N GLN A 96 -13.56 6.73 -29.12
CA GLN A 96 -14.31 5.97 -28.13
C GLN A 96 -13.89 4.49 -28.12
N GLN A 97 -13.64 3.91 -29.29
CA GLN A 97 -13.26 2.51 -29.44
C GLN A 97 -11.74 2.26 -29.39
N LYS A 98 -10.91 3.32 -29.31
CA LYS A 98 -9.45 3.27 -29.38
C LYS A 98 -8.92 2.49 -30.60
N ALA A 99 -9.59 2.64 -31.74
CA ALA A 99 -9.35 1.84 -32.93
C ALA A 99 -8.30 2.49 -33.86
N VAL A 100 -7.03 2.11 -33.70
CA VAL A 100 -5.89 2.74 -34.41
C VAL A 100 -5.98 2.57 -35.94
N GLU A 101 -6.30 1.36 -36.41
CA GLU A 101 -6.36 1.06 -37.85
C GLU A 101 -7.52 1.77 -38.54
N ALA A 102 -8.64 1.95 -37.83
CA ALA A 102 -9.75 2.76 -38.28
C ALA A 102 -9.34 4.24 -38.45
N THR A 103 -8.63 4.80 -37.47
CA THR A 103 -8.08 6.16 -37.56
C THR A 103 -7.12 6.32 -38.74
N LYS A 104 -6.26 5.33 -39.01
CA LYS A 104 -5.36 5.33 -40.17
C LYS A 104 -6.12 5.32 -41.50
N ARG A 105 -7.17 4.52 -41.61
CA ARG A 105 -8.01 4.48 -42.82
C ARG A 105 -8.72 5.81 -43.07
N VAL A 106 -9.33 6.39 -42.03
CA VAL A 106 -9.97 7.70 -42.11
C VAL A 106 -8.95 8.78 -42.48
N HIS A 107 -7.77 8.78 -41.86
CA HIS A 107 -6.69 9.72 -42.15
C HIS A 107 -6.17 9.59 -43.60
N THR A 108 -5.99 8.36 -44.09
CA THR A 108 -5.58 8.10 -45.47
C THR A 108 -6.63 8.56 -46.47
N HIS A 109 -7.92 8.34 -46.15
CA HIS A 109 -9.01 8.83 -46.96
C HIS A 109 -9.06 10.36 -47.02
N ILE A 110 -8.83 11.05 -45.90
CA ILE A 110 -8.74 12.52 -45.87
C ILE A 110 -7.63 13.02 -46.82
N LYS A 111 -6.47 12.36 -46.84
CA LYS A 111 -5.37 12.72 -47.77
C LYS A 111 -5.75 12.50 -49.24
N ARG A 112 -6.50 11.44 -49.55
CA ARG A 112 -6.90 11.07 -50.92
C ARG A 112 -8.05 11.90 -51.48
N SER A 113 -8.98 12.36 -50.64
CA SER A 113 -10.19 13.09 -51.08
C SER A 113 -9.91 14.54 -51.54
N GLY A 114 -8.65 15.01 -51.42
CA GLY A 114 -8.29 16.40 -51.71
C GLY A 114 -8.90 17.40 -50.72
N PHE A 115 -9.47 16.91 -49.61
CA PHE A 115 -9.93 17.74 -48.52
C PHE A 115 -8.73 18.32 -47.78
N PHE A 116 -8.71 19.63 -47.58
CA PHE A 116 -7.69 20.33 -46.79
C PHE A 116 -8.22 20.55 -45.38
N PRO A 117 -7.93 19.64 -44.42
CA PRO A 117 -8.40 19.79 -43.05
C PRO A 117 -7.77 21.02 -42.39
N GLY A 118 -8.59 21.87 -41.78
CA GLY A 118 -8.10 22.94 -40.92
C GLY A 118 -7.41 22.40 -39.65
N ALA A 119 -6.68 23.26 -38.95
CA ALA A 119 -5.91 22.91 -37.75
C ALA A 119 -6.73 22.14 -36.69
N SER A 120 -8.00 22.50 -36.48
CA SER A 120 -8.90 21.82 -35.54
C SER A 120 -9.17 20.35 -35.88
N SER A 121 -9.26 20.02 -37.17
CA SER A 121 -9.48 18.64 -37.64
C SER A 121 -8.20 17.82 -37.49
N LEU A 122 -7.05 18.41 -37.81
CA LEU A 122 -5.74 17.78 -37.61
C LEU A 122 -5.44 17.55 -36.12
N ASN A 123 -5.76 18.50 -35.24
CA ASN A 123 -5.64 18.35 -33.78
C ASN A 123 -6.45 17.16 -33.26
N ARG A 124 -7.63 16.91 -33.81
CA ARG A 124 -8.47 15.76 -33.44
C ARG A 124 -7.89 14.43 -33.91
N ILE A 125 -7.26 14.41 -35.09
CA ILE A 125 -6.53 13.23 -35.59
C ILE A 125 -5.32 12.95 -34.69
N ILE A 126 -4.57 13.98 -34.31
CA ILE A 126 -3.43 13.89 -33.39
C ILE A 126 -3.88 13.33 -32.03
N ASP A 127 -4.93 13.90 -31.41
CA ASP A 127 -5.47 13.41 -30.13
C ASP A 127 -5.92 11.94 -30.23
N CYS A 128 -6.51 11.56 -31.37
CA CYS A 128 -6.91 10.19 -31.63
C CYS A 128 -5.70 9.24 -31.66
N TYR A 129 -4.66 9.56 -32.43
CA TYR A 129 -3.44 8.76 -32.48
C TYR A 129 -2.73 8.68 -31.12
N CYS A 130 -2.64 9.79 -30.39
CA CYS A 130 -2.06 9.83 -29.04
C CYS A 130 -2.80 8.90 -28.07
N LYS A 131 -4.14 8.94 -28.03
CA LYS A 131 -4.95 8.09 -27.14
C LYS A 131 -5.01 6.63 -27.59
N CYS A 132 -4.78 6.38 -28.88
CA CYS A 132 -4.61 5.06 -29.47
C CYS A 132 -3.19 4.48 -29.26
N GLY A 133 -2.26 5.26 -28.71
CA GLY A 133 -0.89 4.83 -28.45
C GLY A 133 0.06 4.92 -29.65
N SER A 134 -0.38 5.40 -30.81
CA SER A 134 0.47 5.60 -31.99
C SER A 134 1.06 7.00 -32.04
N LEU A 135 2.08 7.25 -31.22
CA LEU A 135 2.73 8.58 -31.15
C LEU A 135 3.52 8.93 -32.42
N VAL A 136 3.97 7.93 -33.18
CA VAL A 136 4.70 8.15 -34.44
C VAL A 136 3.76 8.74 -35.49
N ASP A 137 2.58 8.15 -35.67
CA ASP A 137 1.57 8.67 -36.59
C ASP A 137 1.08 10.06 -36.16
N ALA A 138 0.88 10.27 -34.85
CA ALA A 138 0.55 11.58 -34.31
C ALA A 138 1.61 12.64 -34.65
N ARG A 139 2.90 12.28 -34.54
CA ARG A 139 4.02 13.16 -34.85
C ARG A 139 4.10 13.49 -36.33
N ILE A 140 3.88 12.52 -37.21
CA ILE A 140 3.83 12.74 -38.66
C ILE A 140 2.75 13.78 -39.00
N VAL A 141 1.53 13.59 -38.47
CA VAL A 141 0.43 14.53 -38.71
C VAL A 141 0.79 15.93 -38.20
N PHE A 142 1.35 16.01 -37.00
CA PHE A 142 1.79 17.28 -36.42
C PHE A 142 2.84 17.98 -37.29
N ASP A 143 3.88 17.28 -37.72
CA ASP A 143 4.95 17.86 -38.52
C ASP A 143 4.44 18.35 -39.90
N GLU A 144 3.50 17.61 -40.53
CA GLU A 144 2.85 17.95 -41.81
C GLU A 144 1.92 19.19 -41.75
N MET A 145 1.50 19.65 -40.56
CA MET A 145 0.63 20.83 -40.43
C MET A 145 1.32 22.10 -40.96
N GLN A 146 0.68 22.79 -41.91
CA GLN A 146 1.15 24.08 -42.44
C GLN A 146 1.12 25.18 -41.38
N GLU A 147 0.04 25.24 -40.60
CA GLU A 147 -0.12 26.15 -39.45
C GLU A 147 -0.37 25.33 -38.18
N LYS A 148 0.40 25.60 -37.13
CA LYS A 148 0.30 24.93 -35.83
C LYS A 148 -0.17 25.95 -34.80
N ASP A 149 -1.37 25.76 -34.28
CA ASP A 149 -1.89 26.55 -33.15
C ASP A 149 -1.43 25.99 -31.80
N VAL A 150 -1.60 26.74 -30.72
CA VAL A 150 -1.22 26.31 -29.35
C VAL A 150 -1.88 24.97 -28.96
N CYS A 151 -3.09 24.70 -29.47
CA CYS A 151 -3.81 23.44 -29.26
C CYS A 151 -3.08 22.23 -29.90
N SER A 152 -2.51 22.40 -31.09
CA SER A 152 -1.70 21.39 -31.79
C SER A 152 -0.53 20.94 -30.91
N TRP A 153 0.22 21.91 -30.39
CA TRP A 153 1.35 21.68 -29.50
C TRP A 153 0.93 21.02 -28.19
N ASN A 154 -0.10 21.57 -27.53
CA ASN A 154 -0.63 21.03 -26.26
C ASN A 154 -1.09 19.57 -26.38
N THR A 155 -1.72 19.22 -27.49
CA THR A 155 -2.20 17.85 -27.76
C THR A 155 -1.03 16.88 -27.86
N MET A 156 0.03 17.26 -28.58
CA MET A 156 1.24 16.44 -28.70
C MET A 156 2.02 16.32 -27.39
N VAL A 157 2.21 17.43 -26.65
CA VAL A 157 2.87 17.42 -25.34
C VAL A 157 2.10 16.50 -24.37
N SER A 158 0.78 16.62 -24.30
CA SER A 158 -0.09 15.76 -23.47
C SER A 158 0.01 14.28 -23.88
N GLY A 159 0.11 13.99 -25.18
CA GLY A 159 0.32 12.64 -25.71
C GLY A 159 1.63 12.03 -25.21
N TYR A 160 2.75 12.75 -25.37
CA TYR A 160 4.05 12.28 -24.90
C TYR A 160 4.12 12.11 -23.38
N THR A 161 3.57 13.05 -22.60
CA THR A 161 3.58 12.93 -21.13
C THR A 161 2.73 11.76 -20.65
N LYS A 162 1.56 11.50 -21.23
CA LYS A 162 0.75 10.32 -20.89
C LYS A 162 1.46 9.00 -21.18
N ALA A 163 2.27 8.95 -22.23
CA ALA A 163 3.04 7.77 -22.59
C ALA A 163 4.39 7.62 -21.86
N GLY A 164 4.75 8.55 -20.96
CA GLY A 164 6.01 8.51 -20.22
C GLY A 164 7.24 8.97 -21.01
N ARG A 165 7.07 9.47 -22.25
CA ARG A 165 8.15 10.03 -23.08
C ARG A 165 8.43 11.49 -22.72
N LEU A 166 8.88 11.72 -21.48
CA LEU A 166 9.03 13.07 -20.93
C LEU A 166 10.12 13.91 -21.61
N LYS A 167 11.20 13.30 -22.11
CA LYS A 167 12.24 14.02 -22.85
C LYS A 167 11.69 14.63 -24.14
N ASP A 168 10.89 13.87 -24.88
CA ASP A 168 10.29 14.33 -26.13
C ASP A 168 9.19 15.36 -25.87
N ALA A 169 8.40 15.16 -24.81
CA ALA A 169 7.45 16.16 -24.34
C ALA A 169 8.16 17.49 -24.02
N ARG A 170 9.32 17.41 -23.34
CA ARG A 170 10.10 18.59 -22.95
C ARG A 170 10.70 19.31 -24.15
N ASN A 171 11.34 18.58 -25.08
CA ASN A 171 11.89 19.17 -26.29
C ASN A 171 10.79 19.89 -27.10
N LEU A 172 9.63 19.23 -27.28
CA LEU A 172 8.52 19.83 -28.00
C LEU A 172 7.94 21.05 -27.28
N PHE A 173 7.88 21.02 -25.94
CA PHE A 173 7.45 22.15 -25.12
C PHE A 173 8.41 23.34 -25.22
N ASP A 174 9.71 23.10 -25.32
CA ASP A 174 10.73 24.14 -25.46
C ASP A 174 10.71 24.78 -26.86
N GLU A 175 10.29 24.03 -27.90
CA GLU A 175 10.07 24.53 -29.28
C GLU A 175 8.80 25.38 -29.45
N MET A 176 7.87 25.37 -28.49
CA MET A 176 6.60 26.10 -28.58
C MET A 176 6.81 27.62 -28.73
N PRO A 177 6.26 28.27 -29.77
CA PRO A 177 6.36 29.72 -29.95
C PRO A 177 5.62 30.51 -28.87
N GLU A 178 4.42 30.04 -28.51
CA GLU A 178 3.57 30.60 -27.46
C GLU A 178 3.14 29.49 -26.51
N ARG A 179 3.04 29.82 -25.22
CA ARG A 179 2.67 28.88 -24.16
C ARG A 179 1.51 29.44 -23.37
N ASP A 180 0.47 28.64 -23.21
CA ASP A 180 -0.68 28.98 -22.37
C ASP A 180 -0.68 28.16 -21.08
N ASN A 181 -1.69 28.39 -20.25
CA ASN A 181 -1.89 27.63 -19.01
C ASN A 181 -2.06 26.11 -19.25
N PHE A 182 -2.57 25.69 -20.41
CA PHE A 182 -2.72 24.28 -20.74
C PHE A 182 -1.36 23.66 -21.08
N SER A 183 -0.48 24.38 -21.80
CA SER A 183 0.89 23.95 -22.11
C SER A 183 1.65 23.64 -20.82
N TRP A 184 1.67 24.60 -19.90
CA TRP A 184 2.35 24.48 -18.61
C TRP A 184 1.78 23.37 -17.74
N ASN A 185 0.45 23.29 -17.61
CA ASN A 185 -0.19 22.23 -16.83
C ASN A 185 0.06 20.84 -17.42
N ALA A 186 0.06 20.67 -18.75
CA ALA A 186 0.31 19.40 -19.40
C ALA A 186 1.72 18.86 -19.12
N ILE A 187 2.74 19.72 -19.15
CA ILE A 187 4.12 19.32 -18.88
C ILE A 187 4.35 19.10 -17.37
N ILE A 188 3.90 20.02 -16.51
CA ILE A 188 4.10 19.92 -15.05
C ILE A 188 3.41 18.69 -14.48
N SER A 189 2.12 18.48 -14.78
CA SER A 189 1.38 17.30 -14.32
C SER A 189 1.94 16.00 -14.89
N GLY A 190 2.53 16.04 -16.09
CA GLY A 190 3.25 14.92 -16.69
C GLY A 190 4.45 14.48 -15.87
N TYR A 191 5.30 15.43 -15.44
CA TYR A 191 6.45 15.14 -14.58
C TYR A 191 6.04 14.60 -13.21
N VAL A 192 4.99 15.16 -12.61
CA VAL A 192 4.43 14.66 -11.34
C VAL A 192 3.92 13.23 -11.47
N ARG A 193 3.19 12.92 -12.54
CA ARG A 193 2.60 11.58 -12.77
C ARG A 193 3.66 10.48 -12.87
N HIS A 194 4.84 10.80 -13.37
CA HIS A 194 5.96 9.85 -13.56
C HIS A 194 7.04 10.02 -12.49
N ASP A 195 6.68 10.52 -11.31
CA ASP A 195 7.53 10.57 -10.12
C ASP A 195 8.84 11.37 -10.30
N LEU A 196 8.79 12.47 -11.07
CA LEU A 196 9.89 13.42 -11.24
C LEU A 196 9.55 14.80 -10.66
N PRO A 197 9.33 14.91 -9.33
CA PRO A 197 8.80 16.12 -8.71
C PRO A 197 9.76 17.32 -8.78
N ASN A 198 11.08 17.09 -8.73
CA ASN A 198 12.07 18.18 -8.88
C ASN A 198 11.99 18.87 -10.24
N GLY A 199 11.78 18.09 -11.31
CA GLY A 199 11.60 18.63 -12.66
C GLY A 199 10.30 19.41 -12.80
N ALA A 200 9.23 18.92 -12.19
CA ALA A 200 7.95 19.63 -12.14
C ALA A 200 8.07 20.99 -11.42
N LEU A 201 8.73 21.02 -10.26
CA LEU A 201 8.94 22.26 -9.50
C LEU A 201 9.82 23.27 -10.26
N GLN A 202 10.84 22.79 -10.96
CA GLN A 202 11.66 23.67 -11.80
C GLN A 202 10.84 24.29 -12.94
N LEU A 203 10.00 23.50 -13.61
CA LEU A 203 9.06 23.99 -14.62
C LEU A 203 8.07 25.03 -14.04
N CYS A 204 7.54 24.80 -12.83
CA CYS A 204 6.69 25.78 -12.15
C CYS A 204 7.42 27.11 -11.90
N ARG A 205 8.70 27.07 -11.51
CA ARG A 205 9.49 28.29 -11.33
C ARG A 205 9.72 29.02 -12.64
N THR A 206 10.01 28.30 -13.72
CA THR A 206 10.16 28.91 -15.06
C THR A 206 8.86 29.57 -15.51
N MET A 207 7.70 28.93 -15.26
CA MET A 207 6.40 29.52 -15.55
C MET A 207 6.17 30.82 -14.76
N LEU A 208 6.55 30.86 -13.48
CA LEU A 208 6.41 32.05 -12.63
C LEU A 208 7.31 33.22 -13.04
N GLN A 209 8.38 32.96 -13.81
CA GLN A 209 9.24 33.99 -14.39
C GLN A 209 8.66 34.59 -15.68
N ASP A 210 7.67 33.92 -16.29
CA ASP A 210 6.96 34.42 -17.47
C ASP A 210 5.84 35.37 -17.02
N TYR A 211 6.02 36.67 -17.25
CA TYR A 211 5.11 37.73 -16.78
C TYR A 211 3.69 37.62 -17.34
N ASN A 212 3.47 36.84 -18.41
CA ASN A 212 2.18 36.73 -19.08
C ASN A 212 1.30 35.59 -18.55
N VAL A 213 1.81 34.72 -17.66
CA VAL A 213 1.08 33.51 -17.25
C VAL A 213 0.94 33.42 -15.73
N LYS A 214 -0.30 33.53 -15.24
CA LYS A 214 -0.64 33.31 -13.82
C LYS A 214 -0.91 31.84 -13.55
N LEU A 215 -0.48 31.35 -12.39
CA LEU A 215 -0.81 30.00 -11.94
C LEU A 215 -2.33 29.82 -11.83
N ASN A 216 -2.86 28.81 -12.52
CA ASN A 216 -4.24 28.38 -12.32
C ASN A 216 -4.31 27.24 -11.28
N LYS A 217 -5.52 26.88 -10.86
CA LYS A 217 -5.74 25.84 -9.85
C LYS A 217 -5.07 24.50 -10.16
N PHE A 218 -5.09 24.06 -11.42
CA PHE A 218 -4.52 22.78 -11.82
C PHE A 218 -2.99 22.76 -11.72
N THR A 219 -2.36 23.87 -12.10
CA THR A 219 -0.92 24.03 -12.00
C THR A 219 -0.47 24.09 -10.54
N VAL A 220 -1.20 24.85 -9.71
CA VAL A 220 -0.95 24.91 -8.26
C VAL A 220 -1.06 23.53 -7.62
N CYS A 221 -2.13 22.76 -7.89
CA CYS A 221 -2.29 21.42 -7.34
C CYS A 221 -1.14 20.49 -7.74
N SER A 222 -0.70 20.55 -9.01
CA SER A 222 0.44 19.76 -9.49
C SER A 222 1.75 20.19 -8.82
N ALA A 223 1.97 21.50 -8.65
CA ALA A 223 3.14 22.04 -7.96
C ALA A 223 3.17 21.65 -6.47
N LEU A 224 2.03 21.71 -5.78
CA LEU A 224 1.89 21.27 -4.39
C LEU A 224 2.12 19.76 -4.25
N ALA A 225 1.61 18.95 -5.17
CA ALA A 225 1.89 17.51 -5.20
C ALA A 225 3.39 17.22 -5.35
N ALA A 226 4.08 17.95 -6.23
CA ALA A 226 5.54 17.84 -6.39
C ALA A 226 6.30 18.29 -5.12
N SER A 227 5.86 19.38 -4.49
CA SER A 227 6.42 19.88 -3.23
C SER A 227 6.21 18.88 -2.08
N SER A 228 5.05 18.23 -2.06
CA SER A 228 4.68 17.18 -1.11
C SER A 228 5.56 15.94 -1.27
N ALA A 229 5.76 15.48 -2.52
CA ALA A 229 6.62 14.34 -2.84
C ALA A 229 8.11 14.59 -2.51
N THR A 230 8.57 15.84 -2.64
CA THR A 230 9.94 16.24 -2.26
C THR A 230 10.08 16.62 -0.78
N GLN A 231 8.97 16.62 -0.03
CA GLN A 231 8.91 17.08 1.37
C GLN A 231 9.50 18.49 1.57
N SER A 232 9.42 19.34 0.55
CA SER A 232 9.98 20.69 0.59
C SER A 232 8.96 21.69 1.16
N LEU A 233 9.02 21.91 2.47
CA LEU A 233 8.11 22.86 3.14
C LEU A 233 8.27 24.30 2.64
N ILE A 234 9.49 24.70 2.25
CA ILE A 234 9.80 26.06 1.80
C ILE A 234 9.03 26.36 0.51
N ILE A 235 9.18 25.49 -0.50
CA ILE A 235 8.51 25.65 -1.79
C ILE A 235 6.98 25.60 -1.62
N GLY A 236 6.50 24.70 -0.77
CA GLY A 236 5.09 24.61 -0.42
C GLY A 236 4.53 25.91 0.19
N LYS A 237 5.28 26.55 1.09
CA LYS A 237 4.93 27.85 1.70
C LYS A 237 4.95 28.98 0.66
N GLU A 238 5.90 28.99 -0.27
CA GLU A 238 5.95 29.96 -1.38
C GLU A 238 4.69 29.85 -2.27
N ILE A 239 4.33 28.62 -2.66
CA ILE A 239 3.12 28.35 -3.47
C ILE A 239 1.88 28.75 -2.69
N HIS A 240 1.78 28.41 -1.40
CA HIS A 240 0.67 28.82 -0.54
C HIS A 240 0.52 30.34 -0.45
N GLY A 241 1.63 31.07 -0.29
CA GLY A 241 1.62 32.53 -0.32
C GLY A 241 1.18 33.11 -1.67
N HIS A 242 1.43 32.42 -2.79
CA HIS A 242 0.88 32.79 -4.09
C HIS A 242 -0.64 32.57 -4.16
N ILE A 243 -1.12 31.40 -3.72
CA ILE A 243 -2.56 31.07 -3.68
C ILE A 243 -3.34 32.16 -2.94
N MET A 244 -2.88 32.52 -1.75
CA MET A 244 -3.52 33.56 -0.91
C MET A 244 -3.57 34.93 -1.59
N ARG A 245 -2.50 35.33 -2.30
CA ARG A 245 -2.46 36.62 -3.03
C ARG A 245 -3.34 36.63 -4.28
N THR A 246 -3.58 35.47 -4.88
CA THR A 246 -4.37 35.33 -6.11
C THR A 246 -5.85 35.00 -5.88
N GLY A 247 -6.25 34.70 -4.64
CA GLY A 247 -7.64 34.38 -4.28
C GLY A 247 -8.12 33.01 -4.79
N ILE A 248 -7.21 32.08 -5.10
CA ILE A 248 -7.54 30.72 -5.58
C ILE A 248 -7.80 29.78 -4.37
N ASP A 249 -7.69 30.30 -3.14
CA ASP A 249 -7.94 29.61 -1.88
C ASP A 249 -9.43 29.27 -1.63
N SER A 250 -10.35 29.59 -2.53
CA SER A 250 -11.75 29.16 -2.40
C SER A 250 -12.02 27.77 -2.98
N ASP A 251 -11.08 27.18 -3.75
CA ASP A 251 -11.29 25.89 -4.43
C ASP A 251 -10.91 24.69 -3.53
N ALA A 252 -11.84 23.74 -3.36
CA ALA A 252 -11.66 22.55 -2.52
C ALA A 252 -10.49 21.64 -2.94
N ALA A 253 -10.15 21.58 -4.24
CA ALA A 253 -9.03 20.78 -4.72
C ALA A 253 -7.69 21.42 -4.32
N VAL A 254 -7.62 22.75 -4.32
CA VAL A 254 -6.44 23.49 -3.86
C VAL A 254 -6.25 23.31 -2.36
N TRP A 255 -7.33 23.37 -1.58
CA TRP A 255 -7.27 23.07 -0.14
C TRP A 255 -6.78 21.66 0.14
N SER A 256 -7.30 20.66 -0.57
CA SER A 256 -6.87 19.27 -0.43
C SER A 256 -5.37 19.13 -0.73
N ALA A 257 -4.89 19.74 -1.82
CA ALA A 257 -3.48 19.71 -2.19
C ALA A 257 -2.57 20.46 -1.20
N LEU A 258 -3.01 21.60 -0.66
CA LEU A 258 -2.26 22.35 0.36
C LEU A 258 -2.13 21.55 1.65
N SER A 259 -3.26 20.97 2.06
CA SER A 259 -3.34 20.07 3.18
C SER A 259 -2.32 18.94 2.96
N ASP A 260 -2.34 18.24 1.81
CA ASP A 260 -1.45 17.09 1.54
C ASP A 260 0.03 17.50 1.53
N MET A 261 0.34 18.69 1.01
CA MET A 261 1.69 19.24 1.06
C MET A 261 2.15 19.48 2.50
N TYR A 262 1.39 20.21 3.31
CA TYR A 262 1.79 20.50 4.70
C TYR A 262 1.88 19.24 5.55
N GLY A 263 0.94 18.30 5.37
CA GLY A 263 0.90 17.02 6.06
C GLY A 263 2.13 16.16 5.81
N ASN A 264 2.53 16.01 4.54
CA ASN A 264 3.71 15.23 4.17
C ASN A 264 5.03 15.94 4.50
N CYS A 265 5.02 17.27 4.62
CA CYS A 265 6.16 18.06 5.09
C CYS A 265 6.28 18.12 6.63
N GLY A 266 5.40 17.44 7.37
CA GLY A 266 5.44 17.39 8.85
C GLY A 266 4.87 18.61 9.57
N SER A 267 4.30 19.57 8.84
CA SER A 267 3.64 20.77 9.38
C SER A 267 2.16 20.50 9.65
N LEU A 268 1.89 19.67 10.67
CA LEU A 268 0.53 19.23 10.98
C LEU A 268 -0.37 20.36 11.51
N ASP A 269 0.21 21.34 12.22
CA ASP A 269 -0.54 22.48 12.77
C ASP A 269 -1.03 23.41 11.65
N GLU A 270 -0.19 23.68 10.64
CA GLU A 270 -0.61 24.43 9.46
C GLU A 270 -1.66 23.67 8.65
N ALA A 271 -1.50 22.35 8.47
CA ALA A 271 -2.52 21.51 7.83
C ALA A 271 -3.85 21.57 8.59
N ARG A 272 -3.80 21.60 9.92
CA ARG A 272 -4.99 21.73 10.77
C ARG A 272 -5.65 23.10 10.65
N HIS A 273 -4.87 24.17 10.68
CA HIS A 273 -5.38 25.53 10.52
C HIS A 273 -6.11 25.71 9.18
N ILE A 274 -5.53 25.15 8.12
CA ILE A 274 -6.12 25.09 6.79
C ILE A 274 -7.43 24.32 6.80
N PHE A 275 -7.44 23.14 7.40
CA PHE A 275 -8.63 22.32 7.55
C PHE A 275 -9.74 23.11 8.25
N ASP A 276 -9.47 23.73 9.40
CA ASP A 276 -10.48 24.45 10.17
C ASP A 276 -11.11 25.61 9.38
N LYS A 277 -10.33 26.34 8.58
CA LYS A 277 -10.80 27.44 7.73
C LYS A 277 -11.65 27.03 6.52
N THR A 278 -11.61 25.77 6.10
CA THR A 278 -12.39 25.30 4.94
C THR A 278 -13.89 25.32 5.26
N SER A 279 -14.71 26.10 4.54
CA SER A 279 -16.14 26.25 4.87
C SER A 279 -16.98 25.00 4.57
N ASP A 280 -16.75 24.36 3.41
CA ASP A 280 -17.43 23.13 3.00
C ASP A 280 -16.47 21.94 3.04
N LYS A 281 -16.45 21.23 4.18
CA LYS A 281 -15.64 20.03 4.37
C LYS A 281 -16.44 18.80 3.95
N ASP A 282 -16.07 18.21 2.82
CA ASP A 282 -16.59 16.91 2.40
C ASP A 282 -15.91 15.74 3.13
N VAL A 283 -16.43 14.52 2.97
CA VAL A 283 -15.89 13.31 3.61
C VAL A 283 -14.41 13.06 3.26
N VAL A 284 -13.97 13.46 2.07
CA VAL A 284 -12.58 13.32 1.62
C VAL A 284 -11.68 14.21 2.47
N THR A 285 -12.04 15.47 2.65
CA THR A 285 -11.31 16.45 3.48
C THR A 285 -11.16 15.97 4.92
N TRP A 286 -12.25 15.44 5.50
CA TRP A 286 -12.21 14.83 6.84
C TRP A 286 -11.29 13.60 6.89
N THR A 287 -11.42 12.70 5.93
CA THR A 287 -10.65 11.45 5.87
C THR A 287 -9.15 11.72 5.79
N SER A 288 -8.74 12.64 4.91
CA SER A 288 -7.32 13.01 4.75
C SER A 288 -6.72 13.59 6.03
N MET A 289 -7.46 14.46 6.73
CA MET A 289 -6.95 15.03 7.98
C MET A 289 -6.90 14.00 9.13
N ILE A 290 -7.88 13.09 9.20
CA ILE A 290 -7.88 11.97 10.17
C ILE A 290 -6.69 11.05 9.92
N ASP A 291 -6.47 10.61 8.68
CA ASP A 291 -5.36 9.74 8.28
C ASP A 291 -4.01 10.36 8.65
N ARG A 292 -3.84 11.66 8.46
CA ARG A 292 -2.60 12.35 8.83
C ARG A 292 -2.34 12.41 10.33
N TYR A 293 -3.37 12.64 11.13
CA TYR A 293 -3.20 12.56 12.58
C TYR A 293 -2.70 11.18 13.00
N PHE A 294 -3.19 10.10 12.38
CA PHE A 294 -2.71 8.75 12.65
C PHE A 294 -1.28 8.50 12.14
N LYS A 295 -0.94 8.94 10.91
CA LYS A 295 0.42 8.84 10.35
C LYS A 295 1.48 9.54 11.21
N HIS A 296 1.13 10.65 11.85
CA HIS A 296 2.00 11.38 12.77
C HIS A 296 1.92 10.90 14.23
N GLY A 297 1.25 9.78 14.50
CA GLY A 297 1.12 9.19 15.84
C GLY A 297 0.26 10.01 16.81
N LYS A 298 -0.47 11.03 16.33
CA LYS A 298 -1.38 11.90 17.10
C LYS A 298 -2.77 11.26 17.21
N ARG A 299 -2.80 10.09 17.86
CA ARG A 299 -3.96 9.20 17.96
C ARG A 299 -5.21 9.88 18.52
N GLU A 300 -5.07 10.57 19.65
CA GLU A 300 -6.23 11.18 20.35
C GLU A 300 -6.92 12.22 19.48
N GLN A 301 -6.12 13.06 18.80
CA GLN A 301 -6.60 14.06 17.86
C GLN A 301 -7.28 13.41 16.65
N GLY A 302 -6.73 12.31 16.13
CA GLY A 302 -7.34 11.54 15.03
C GLY A 302 -8.73 11.00 15.39
N PHE A 303 -8.89 10.38 16.56
CA PHE A 303 -10.20 9.90 17.01
C PHE A 303 -11.17 11.03 17.38
N LEU A 304 -10.68 12.13 17.95
CA LEU A 304 -11.49 13.31 18.19
C LEU A 304 -12.04 13.88 16.88
N LEU A 305 -11.20 13.95 15.85
CA LEU A 305 -11.61 14.44 14.54
C LEU A 305 -12.62 13.50 13.87
N PHE A 306 -12.46 12.18 14.02
CA PHE A 306 -13.47 11.22 13.58
C PHE A 306 -14.81 11.40 14.31
N SER A 307 -14.79 11.66 15.62
CA SER A 307 -16.01 11.99 16.37
C SER A 307 -16.68 13.26 15.82
N ASN A 308 -15.89 14.27 15.46
CA ASN A 308 -16.41 15.50 14.84
C ASN A 308 -16.98 15.26 13.44
N LEU A 309 -16.35 14.39 12.63
CA LEU A 309 -16.90 13.95 11.35
C LEU A 309 -18.30 13.34 11.54
N LEU A 310 -18.45 12.41 12.50
CA LEU A 310 -19.75 11.79 12.79
C LEU A 310 -20.81 12.80 13.24
N LYS A 311 -20.43 13.82 14.02
CA LYS A 311 -21.32 14.91 14.46
C LYS A 311 -21.70 15.88 13.33
N SER A 312 -20.86 16.01 12.31
CA SER A 312 -21.10 16.90 11.17
C SER A 312 -22.22 16.42 10.24
N GLY A 313 -22.70 15.18 10.40
CA GLY A 313 -23.71 14.57 9.52
C GLY A 313 -23.13 13.96 8.25
N ASN A 314 -21.85 14.22 7.93
CA ASN A 314 -21.15 13.57 6.82
C ASN A 314 -20.95 12.08 7.11
N LYS A 315 -21.33 11.21 6.17
CA LYS A 315 -21.16 9.76 6.30
C LYS A 315 -19.70 9.39 6.01
N PRO A 316 -19.01 8.66 6.91
CA PRO A 316 -17.68 8.14 6.61
C PRO A 316 -17.69 7.21 5.39
N ASN A 317 -16.62 7.24 4.61
CA ASN A 317 -16.43 6.34 3.48
C ASN A 317 -15.54 5.15 3.87
N GLU A 318 -15.33 4.23 2.94
CA GLU A 318 -14.48 3.04 3.14
C GLU A 318 -13.03 3.38 3.55
N PHE A 319 -12.46 4.46 3.01
CA PHE A 319 -11.12 4.92 3.39
C PHE A 319 -11.08 5.43 4.83
N THR A 320 -12.11 6.16 5.27
CA THR A 320 -12.22 6.61 6.66
C THR A 320 -12.26 5.41 7.61
N PHE A 321 -13.09 4.39 7.30
CA PHE A 321 -13.20 3.21 8.15
C PHE A 321 -11.90 2.40 8.18
N ALA A 322 -11.27 2.18 7.03
CA ALA A 322 -10.02 1.43 6.97
C ALA A 322 -8.92 2.08 7.82
N GLY A 323 -8.72 3.41 7.70
CA GLY A 323 -7.72 4.13 8.50
C GLY A 323 -8.02 4.12 10.00
N ILE A 324 -9.29 4.27 10.38
CA ILE A 324 -9.73 4.24 11.79
C ILE A 324 -9.58 2.84 12.39
N LEU A 325 -9.91 1.79 11.64
CA LEU A 325 -9.76 0.40 12.06
C LEU A 325 -8.29 0.00 12.15
N ASP A 326 -7.45 0.48 11.24
CA ASP A 326 -6.01 0.28 11.28
C ASP A 326 -5.37 0.97 12.50
N ALA A 327 -5.78 2.20 12.82
CA ALA A 327 -5.38 2.85 14.07
C ALA A 327 -5.82 2.03 15.30
N CYS A 328 -7.04 1.47 15.29
CA CYS A 328 -7.48 0.57 16.36
C CYS A 328 -6.62 -0.69 16.47
N ALA A 329 -6.18 -1.25 15.34
CA ALA A 329 -5.33 -2.43 15.24
C ALA A 329 -3.93 -2.18 15.83
N HIS A 330 -3.31 -1.05 15.48
CA HIS A 330 -1.98 -0.65 15.94
C HIS A 330 -1.91 -0.39 17.45
N HIS A 331 -3.00 0.09 18.02
CA HIS A 331 -3.09 0.46 19.43
C HIS A 331 -3.87 -0.54 20.27
N ASN A 332 -4.27 -1.68 19.71
CA ASN A 332 -4.97 -2.76 20.41
C ASN A 332 -6.30 -2.35 21.06
N THR A 333 -6.97 -1.31 20.55
CA THR A 333 -8.20 -0.79 21.17
C THR A 333 -9.44 -1.45 20.62
N GLU A 334 -9.66 -2.71 21.02
CA GLU A 334 -10.79 -3.54 20.61
C GLU A 334 -12.14 -2.89 20.94
N SER A 335 -12.25 -2.21 22.09
CA SER A 335 -13.49 -1.59 22.56
C SER A 335 -13.98 -0.49 21.61
N LEU A 336 -13.06 0.26 21.01
CA LEU A 336 -13.34 1.27 20.00
C LEU A 336 -13.62 0.62 18.65
N GLY A 337 -12.81 -0.37 18.25
CA GLY A 337 -13.02 -1.15 17.03
C GLY A 337 -14.42 -1.78 16.96
N LYS A 338 -14.93 -2.31 18.08
CA LYS A 338 -16.30 -2.84 18.19
C LYS A 338 -17.37 -1.75 18.02
N GLN A 339 -17.15 -0.54 18.55
CA GLN A 339 -18.09 0.58 18.35
C GLN A 339 -18.15 0.99 16.88
N ILE A 340 -17.00 1.07 16.22
CA ILE A 340 -16.89 1.38 14.79
C ILE A 340 -17.58 0.30 13.97
N HIS A 341 -17.34 -0.98 14.26
CA HIS A 341 -18.03 -2.11 13.61
C HIS A 341 -19.56 -2.01 13.80
N GLY A 342 -20.03 -1.78 15.03
CA GLY A 342 -21.47 -1.61 15.28
C GLY A 342 -22.08 -0.43 14.50
N TYR A 343 -21.33 0.67 14.37
CA TYR A 343 -21.74 1.81 13.53
C TYR A 343 -21.78 1.44 12.05
N MET A 344 -20.75 0.76 11.51
CA MET A 344 -20.71 0.26 10.13
C MET A 344 -21.93 -0.62 9.82
N THR A 345 -22.28 -1.55 10.71
CA THR A 345 -23.46 -2.42 10.57
C THR A 345 -24.75 -1.60 10.55
N ARG A 346 -24.89 -0.61 11.45
CA ARG A 346 -26.09 0.23 11.54
C ARG A 346 -26.33 1.08 10.29
N ILE A 347 -25.27 1.57 9.63
CA ILE A 347 -25.40 2.40 8.43
C ILE A 347 -25.53 1.59 7.12
N GLY A 348 -25.56 0.26 7.21
CA GLY A 348 -25.64 -0.61 6.03
C GLY A 348 -24.34 -0.64 5.21
N PHE A 349 -23.18 -0.68 5.87
CA PHE A 349 -21.87 -0.75 5.22
C PHE A 349 -21.78 -1.91 4.21
N ASN A 350 -21.19 -1.64 3.04
CA ASN A 350 -21.01 -2.64 2.00
C ASN A 350 -19.94 -3.67 2.41
N GLN A 351 -20.39 -4.91 2.60
CA GLN A 351 -19.56 -6.04 3.02
C GLN A 351 -18.44 -6.39 2.02
N SER A 352 -18.58 -5.97 0.76
CA SER A 352 -17.60 -6.21 -0.31
C SER A 352 -16.53 -5.12 -0.43
N SER A 353 -16.58 -4.09 0.42
CA SER A 353 -15.55 -3.02 0.45
C SER A 353 -14.27 -3.49 1.15
N PHE A 354 -13.12 -2.94 0.75
CA PHE A 354 -11.81 -3.24 1.36
C PHE A 354 -11.74 -2.90 2.86
N ALA A 355 -12.63 -2.03 3.37
CA ALA A 355 -12.72 -1.77 4.81
C ALA A 355 -13.16 -3.00 5.61
N ALA A 356 -13.80 -4.01 4.99
CA ALA A 356 -14.06 -5.30 5.64
C ALA A 356 -12.74 -6.05 5.95
N SER A 357 -11.75 -6.00 5.05
CA SER A 357 -10.42 -6.57 5.25
C SER A 357 -9.68 -5.87 6.41
N ALA A 358 -9.81 -4.54 6.50
CA ALA A 358 -9.30 -3.76 7.64
C ALA A 358 -9.96 -4.16 8.97
N LEU A 359 -11.25 -4.50 8.94
CA LEU A 359 -11.99 -4.97 10.12
C LEU A 359 -11.50 -6.35 10.59
N VAL A 360 -11.25 -7.28 9.67
CA VAL A 360 -10.62 -8.58 9.96
C VAL A 360 -9.26 -8.36 10.62
N ASN A 361 -8.40 -7.52 10.03
CA ASN A 361 -7.08 -7.20 10.56
C ASN A 361 -7.15 -6.59 11.98
N MET A 362 -8.09 -5.66 12.21
CA MET A 362 -8.30 -5.03 13.52
C MET A 362 -8.59 -6.06 14.61
N TYR A 363 -9.51 -7.00 14.36
CA TYR A 363 -9.82 -8.05 15.33
C TYR A 363 -8.65 -9.01 15.55
N CYS A 364 -7.94 -9.38 14.49
CA CYS A 364 -6.72 -10.21 14.57
C CYS A 364 -5.65 -9.56 15.44
N LYS A 365 -5.33 -8.28 15.20
CA LYS A 365 -4.35 -7.49 15.95
C LYS A 365 -4.81 -7.16 17.38
N CYS A 366 -6.10 -7.25 17.68
CA CYS A 366 -6.63 -7.14 19.05
C CYS A 366 -6.71 -8.49 19.80
N GLY A 367 -6.23 -9.57 19.19
CA GLY A 367 -6.24 -10.91 19.79
C GLY A 367 -7.64 -11.51 19.90
N ASN A 368 -8.60 -11.06 19.09
CA ASN A 368 -9.94 -11.63 19.02
C ASN A 368 -10.12 -12.35 17.67
N ILE A 369 -9.41 -13.47 17.51
CA ILE A 369 -9.41 -14.24 16.27
C ILE A 369 -10.79 -14.82 15.93
N GLU A 370 -11.62 -15.12 16.94
CA GLU A 370 -12.98 -15.61 16.76
C GLU A 370 -13.89 -14.56 16.10
N ALA A 371 -13.78 -13.29 16.50
CA ALA A 371 -14.51 -12.21 15.85
C ALA A 371 -13.97 -11.95 14.43
N ALA A 372 -12.65 -12.05 14.23
CA ALA A 372 -12.05 -11.91 12.91
C ALA A 372 -12.57 -12.98 11.92
N ASP A 373 -12.64 -14.25 12.34
CA ASP A 373 -13.18 -15.35 11.55
C ASP A 373 -14.66 -15.15 11.21
N LYS A 374 -15.48 -14.66 12.16
CA LYS A 374 -16.88 -14.31 11.90
C LYS A 374 -17.03 -13.19 10.87
N VAL A 375 -16.22 -12.14 10.97
CA VAL A 375 -16.22 -11.04 9.99
C VAL A 375 -15.76 -11.54 8.63
N PHE A 376 -14.73 -12.39 8.58
CA PHE A 376 -14.24 -12.96 7.33
C PHE A 376 -15.30 -13.80 6.62
N LYS A 377 -15.99 -14.69 7.35
CA LYS A 377 -17.11 -15.50 6.82
C LYS A 377 -18.32 -14.67 6.40
N TRP A 378 -18.44 -13.45 6.92
CA TRP A 378 -19.48 -12.51 6.53
C TRP A 378 -19.17 -11.78 5.22
N ILE A 379 -17.92 -11.81 4.73
CA ILE A 379 -17.56 -11.22 3.43
C ILE A 379 -18.02 -12.16 2.30
N PRO A 380 -18.91 -11.73 1.38
CA PRO A 380 -19.45 -12.60 0.33
C PRO A 380 -18.39 -13.11 -0.66
N LYS A 381 -17.41 -12.25 -0.98
CA LYS A 381 -16.29 -12.57 -1.87
C LYS A 381 -15.00 -12.00 -1.27
N PRO A 382 -14.32 -12.75 -0.39
CA PRO A 382 -13.08 -12.30 0.24
C PRO A 382 -12.00 -12.02 -0.81
N ASP A 383 -11.39 -10.84 -0.71
CA ASP A 383 -10.23 -10.44 -1.52
C ASP A 383 -8.91 -10.98 -0.92
N LEU A 384 -7.80 -10.83 -1.65
CA LEU A 384 -6.48 -11.27 -1.16
C LEU A 384 -6.11 -10.61 0.19
N ALA A 385 -6.51 -9.35 0.41
CA ALA A 385 -6.20 -8.61 1.63
C ALA A 385 -6.88 -9.20 2.88
N SER A 386 -8.15 -9.61 2.77
CA SER A 386 -8.88 -10.26 3.87
C SER A 386 -8.32 -11.65 4.18
N TRP A 387 -8.00 -12.46 3.16
CA TRP A 387 -7.32 -13.74 3.33
C TRP A 387 -5.98 -13.58 4.04
N THR A 388 -5.14 -12.67 3.53
CA THR A 388 -3.81 -12.37 4.09
C THR A 388 -3.91 -11.89 5.54
N SER A 389 -4.88 -11.02 5.84
CA SER A 389 -5.13 -10.53 7.19
C SER A 389 -5.49 -11.65 8.16
N LEU A 390 -6.33 -12.60 7.73
CA LEU A 390 -6.74 -13.72 8.55
C LEU A 390 -5.61 -14.74 8.75
N ILE A 391 -4.87 -15.11 7.69
CA ILE A 391 -3.70 -16.00 7.76
C ILE A 391 -2.66 -15.43 8.74
N ASN A 392 -2.31 -14.15 8.59
CA ASN A 392 -1.41 -13.43 9.51
C ASN A 392 -1.96 -13.41 10.93
N GLY A 393 -3.27 -13.22 11.07
CA GLY A 393 -3.97 -13.22 12.34
C GLY A 393 -3.81 -14.55 13.08
N TYR A 394 -4.08 -15.67 12.43
CA TYR A 394 -3.92 -17.00 12.99
C TYR A 394 -2.45 -17.31 13.35
N ALA A 395 -1.50 -16.94 12.47
CA ALA A 395 -0.06 -17.09 12.74
C ALA A 395 0.42 -16.31 13.98
N GLN A 396 -0.08 -15.08 14.16
CA GLN A 396 0.24 -14.23 15.33
C GLN A 396 -0.51 -14.65 16.60
N ASN A 397 -1.63 -15.36 16.47
CA ASN A 397 -2.45 -15.82 17.60
C ASN A 397 -2.14 -17.25 18.05
N GLY A 398 -0.98 -17.80 17.66
CA GLY A 398 -0.54 -19.11 18.10
C GLY A 398 -1.39 -20.25 17.55
N LYS A 399 -2.01 -20.07 16.38
CA LYS A 399 -2.85 -21.06 15.70
C LYS A 399 -2.37 -21.33 14.27
N PRO A 400 -1.15 -21.87 14.13
CA PRO A 400 -0.47 -21.94 12.85
C PRO A 400 -1.06 -23.00 11.92
N GLU A 401 -1.59 -24.11 12.45
CA GLU A 401 -2.23 -25.13 11.62
C GLU A 401 -3.46 -24.57 10.90
N GLU A 402 -4.25 -23.72 11.56
CA GLU A 402 -5.36 -23.00 10.96
C GLU A 402 -4.90 -21.97 9.92
N ALA A 403 -3.77 -21.29 10.15
CA ALA A 403 -3.19 -20.38 9.17
C ALA A 403 -2.80 -21.11 7.88
N LEU A 404 -2.19 -22.29 7.98
CA LEU A 404 -1.82 -23.12 6.82
C LEU A 404 -3.05 -23.67 6.09
N LYS A 405 -4.07 -24.13 6.82
CA LYS A 405 -5.34 -24.55 6.20
C LYS A 405 -6.02 -23.42 5.43
N LEU A 406 -5.99 -22.20 5.97
CA LEU A 406 -6.52 -21.02 5.27
C LEU A 406 -5.71 -20.68 4.02
N PHE A 407 -4.39 -20.90 4.05
CA PHE A 407 -3.57 -20.72 2.86
C PHE A 407 -3.90 -21.76 1.78
N ASP A 408 -4.10 -23.02 2.14
CA ASP A 408 -4.56 -24.05 1.20
C ASP A 408 -5.93 -23.67 0.61
N SER A 409 -6.89 -23.25 1.44
CA SER A 409 -8.18 -22.75 0.98
C SER A 409 -8.08 -21.52 0.06
N LEU A 410 -7.13 -20.61 0.31
CA LEU A 410 -6.85 -19.47 -0.58
C LEU A 410 -6.40 -19.97 -1.95
N LEU A 411 -5.49 -20.95 -2.01
CA LEU A 411 -5.03 -21.53 -3.27
C LEU A 411 -6.19 -22.18 -4.05
N ASP A 412 -7.11 -22.85 -3.37
CA ASP A 412 -8.29 -23.47 -3.99
C ASP A 412 -9.25 -22.45 -4.62
N THR A 413 -9.25 -21.20 -4.16
CA THR A 413 -10.06 -20.14 -4.78
C THR A 413 -9.51 -19.65 -6.13
N GLY A 414 -8.27 -19.99 -6.48
CA GLY A 414 -7.56 -19.47 -7.65
C GLY A 414 -7.04 -18.03 -7.49
N ILE A 415 -7.24 -17.39 -6.33
CA ILE A 415 -6.62 -16.10 -6.02
C ILE A 415 -5.13 -16.32 -5.79
N LYS A 416 -4.29 -15.60 -6.56
CA LYS A 416 -2.84 -15.72 -6.45
C LYS A 416 -2.34 -15.06 -5.15
N PRO A 417 -1.60 -15.79 -4.29
CA PRO A 417 -0.92 -15.19 -3.16
C PRO A 417 0.12 -14.15 -3.58
N ASP A 418 0.34 -13.16 -2.73
CA ASP A 418 1.39 -12.15 -2.88
C ASP A 418 2.52 -12.34 -1.86
N HIS A 419 3.51 -11.44 -1.87
CA HIS A 419 4.62 -11.47 -0.92
C HIS A 419 4.14 -11.40 0.54
N ILE A 420 3.13 -10.57 0.85
CA ILE A 420 2.64 -10.40 2.23
C ILE A 420 1.98 -11.69 2.73
N THR A 421 1.26 -12.41 1.85
CA THR A 421 0.66 -13.71 2.16
C THR A 421 1.73 -14.71 2.58
N PHE A 422 2.83 -14.80 1.82
CA PHE A 422 3.92 -15.73 2.11
C PHE A 422 4.69 -15.39 3.39
N VAL A 423 4.87 -14.11 3.71
CA VAL A 423 5.40 -13.70 5.03
C VAL A 423 4.54 -14.27 6.17
N GLY A 424 3.22 -14.27 6.01
CA GLY A 424 2.29 -14.87 6.97
C GLY A 424 2.43 -16.36 7.13
N VAL A 425 2.50 -17.09 6.01
CA VAL A 425 2.69 -18.55 5.97
C VAL A 425 4.04 -18.96 6.59
N LEU A 426 5.12 -18.26 6.22
CA LEU A 426 6.44 -18.52 6.77
C LEU A 426 6.48 -18.21 8.27
N SER A 427 5.87 -17.10 8.70
CA SER A 427 5.75 -16.76 10.13
C SER A 427 4.97 -17.83 10.91
N ALA A 428 3.91 -18.40 10.34
CA ALA A 428 3.19 -19.52 10.93
C ALA A 428 4.11 -20.73 11.11
N CYS A 429 4.92 -21.07 10.10
CA CYS A 429 5.92 -22.14 10.19
C CYS A 429 6.97 -21.84 11.28
N THR A 430 7.48 -20.62 11.33
CA THR A 430 8.46 -20.14 12.33
C THR A 430 7.92 -20.23 13.74
N HIS A 431 6.64 -19.92 13.98
CA HIS A 431 6.02 -20.01 15.30
C HIS A 431 5.65 -21.44 15.72
N SER A 432 5.71 -22.41 14.81
CA SER A 432 5.36 -23.82 15.05
C SER A 432 6.55 -24.76 15.04
N GLY A 433 7.71 -24.28 14.57
CA GLY A 433 8.86 -25.14 14.31
C GLY A 433 8.67 -26.09 13.13
N LEU A 434 7.80 -25.75 12.18
CA LEU A 434 7.60 -26.54 10.96
C LEU A 434 8.70 -26.23 9.95
N VAL A 435 9.94 -26.61 10.27
CA VAL A 435 11.16 -26.22 9.53
C VAL A 435 11.08 -26.64 8.06
N ASP A 436 10.84 -27.92 7.79
CA ASP A 436 10.89 -28.45 6.43
C ASP A 436 9.75 -27.88 5.55
N LYS A 437 8.54 -27.72 6.12
CA LYS A 437 7.43 -27.04 5.43
C LYS A 437 7.74 -25.57 5.16
N GLY A 438 8.34 -24.86 6.11
CA GLY A 438 8.71 -23.46 5.91
C GLY A 438 9.74 -23.29 4.80
N VAL A 439 10.72 -24.18 4.70
CA VAL A 439 11.69 -24.20 3.59
C VAL A 439 11.01 -24.56 2.26
N GLU A 440 10.05 -25.50 2.26
CA GLU A 440 9.25 -25.84 1.09
C GLU A 440 8.45 -24.62 0.57
N TYR A 441 7.72 -23.94 1.45
CA TYR A 441 6.97 -22.73 1.09
C TYR A 441 7.91 -21.60 0.64
N PHE A 442 9.08 -21.44 1.26
CA PHE A 442 10.07 -20.47 0.80
C PHE A 442 10.50 -20.76 -0.64
N ASN A 443 10.80 -22.02 -0.97
CA ASN A 443 11.17 -22.39 -2.34
C ASN A 443 10.00 -22.22 -3.33
N SER A 444 8.77 -22.47 -2.91
CA SER A 444 7.58 -22.38 -3.77
C SER A 444 7.28 -20.95 -4.23
N ILE A 445 7.64 -19.92 -3.47
CA ILE A 445 7.46 -18.49 -3.82
C ILE A 445 7.99 -18.23 -5.25
N LYS A 446 9.22 -18.68 -5.53
CA LYS A 446 9.83 -18.50 -6.85
C LYS A 446 9.44 -19.60 -7.83
N GLN A 447 9.48 -20.86 -7.39
CA GLN A 447 9.30 -22.01 -8.28
C GLN A 447 7.87 -22.21 -8.77
N LYS A 448 6.88 -22.03 -7.89
CA LYS A 448 5.46 -22.27 -8.19
C LYS A 448 4.70 -20.98 -8.48
N HIS A 449 5.05 -19.88 -7.79
CA HIS A 449 4.30 -18.62 -7.87
C HIS A 449 4.98 -17.53 -8.69
N GLY A 450 6.23 -17.73 -9.12
CA GLY A 450 6.96 -16.78 -9.97
C GLY A 450 7.24 -15.42 -9.30
N LEU A 451 7.21 -15.38 -7.96
CA LEU A 451 7.49 -14.18 -7.19
C LEU A 451 8.98 -14.13 -6.82
N ASP A 452 9.57 -12.94 -6.84
CA ASP A 452 10.90 -12.73 -6.28
C ASP A 452 10.87 -12.68 -4.75
N TYR A 453 12.03 -12.95 -4.14
CA TYR A 453 12.17 -12.90 -2.69
C TYR A 453 12.27 -11.47 -2.19
N THR A 454 11.50 -11.15 -1.15
CA THR A 454 11.63 -9.91 -0.39
C THR A 454 12.53 -10.14 0.82
N ILE A 455 12.98 -9.05 1.44
CA ILE A 455 13.78 -9.13 2.67
C ILE A 455 13.02 -9.82 3.81
N ASP A 456 11.70 -9.64 3.88
CA ASP A 456 10.83 -10.28 4.87
C ASP A 456 10.77 -11.80 4.68
N HIS A 457 10.72 -12.29 3.43
CA HIS A 457 10.79 -13.73 3.16
C HIS A 457 12.08 -14.35 3.71
N TYR A 458 13.21 -13.68 3.45
CA TYR A 458 14.51 -14.10 3.99
C TYR A 458 14.54 -14.03 5.52
N ALA A 459 14.03 -12.95 6.12
CA ALA A 459 13.98 -12.79 7.56
C ALA A 459 13.18 -13.92 8.24
N CYS A 460 12.02 -14.29 7.69
CA CYS A 460 11.20 -15.37 8.24
C CYS A 460 11.89 -16.74 8.15
N VAL A 461 12.48 -17.10 6.99
CA VAL A 461 13.13 -18.42 6.83
C VAL A 461 14.43 -18.51 7.62
N VAL A 462 15.20 -17.42 7.72
CA VAL A 462 16.41 -17.37 8.56
C VAL A 462 16.04 -17.45 10.04
N ASP A 463 14.96 -16.80 10.48
CA ASP A 463 14.45 -16.95 11.86
C ASP A 463 14.06 -18.41 12.15
N LEU A 464 13.34 -19.07 11.22
CA LEU A 464 12.98 -20.48 11.33
C LEU A 464 14.20 -21.41 11.47
N LEU A 465 15.22 -21.23 10.63
CA LEU A 465 16.44 -22.02 10.65
C LEU A 465 17.30 -21.74 11.89
N SER A 466 17.42 -20.46 12.29
CA SER A 466 18.19 -20.05 13.46
C SER A 466 17.58 -20.58 14.75
N ARG A 467 16.25 -20.56 14.89
CA ARG A 467 15.54 -21.13 16.05
C ARG A 467 15.65 -22.66 16.13
N SER A 468 15.74 -23.33 14.98
CA SER A 468 15.91 -24.79 14.92
C SER A 468 17.37 -25.24 15.00
N GLY A 469 18.33 -24.31 15.09
CA GLY A 469 19.75 -24.62 15.20
C GLY A 469 20.43 -24.98 13.89
N ARG A 470 19.71 -24.90 12.75
CA ARG A 470 20.23 -25.18 11.40
C ARG A 470 21.02 -23.98 10.85
N PHE A 471 22.07 -23.57 11.57
CA PHE A 471 22.84 -22.36 11.26
C PHE A 471 23.57 -22.42 9.92
N ILE A 472 24.03 -23.61 9.49
CA ILE A 472 24.72 -23.78 8.21
C ILE A 472 23.79 -23.38 7.05
N GLU A 473 22.56 -23.91 7.03
CA GLU A 473 21.55 -23.55 6.03
C GLU A 473 21.18 -22.06 6.10
N ALA A 474 21.06 -21.51 7.32
CA ALA A 474 20.78 -20.09 7.51
C ALA A 474 21.89 -19.20 6.89
N GLU A 475 23.16 -19.53 7.13
CA GLU A 475 24.31 -18.80 6.56
C GLU A 475 24.37 -18.93 5.03
N GLU A 476 24.05 -20.10 4.47
CA GLU A 476 23.95 -20.29 3.03
C GLU A 476 22.87 -19.42 2.40
N ILE A 477 21.69 -19.33 3.02
CA ILE A 477 20.61 -18.46 2.56
C ILE A 477 21.04 -17.01 2.61
N ILE A 478 21.66 -16.56 3.72
CA ILE A 478 22.14 -15.18 3.88
C ILE A 478 23.17 -14.82 2.79
N LYS A 479 24.09 -15.74 2.47
CA LYS A 479 25.10 -15.53 1.40
C LYS A 479 24.48 -15.40 0.01
N LYS A 480 23.35 -16.07 -0.25
CA LYS A 480 22.64 -16.06 -1.54
C LYS A 480 21.70 -14.86 -1.71
N MET A 481 21.53 -14.02 -0.68
CA MET A 481 20.63 -12.87 -0.75
C MET A 481 21.13 -11.83 -1.78
N PRO A 482 20.28 -11.37 -2.72
CA PRO A 482 20.64 -10.31 -3.66
C PRO A 482 20.64 -8.91 -3.04
N MET A 483 20.19 -8.79 -1.79
CA MET A 483 20.11 -7.55 -1.01
C MET A 483 20.86 -7.67 0.32
N LYS A 484 21.19 -6.53 0.93
CA LYS A 484 21.80 -6.52 2.27
C LYS A 484 20.77 -6.97 3.31
N PRO A 485 21.12 -7.89 4.23
CA PRO A 485 20.23 -8.27 5.32
C PRO A 485 19.93 -7.09 6.25
N ASP A 486 18.70 -7.00 6.75
CA ASP A 486 18.26 -5.93 7.63
C ASP A 486 18.50 -6.26 9.12
N LYS A 487 18.13 -5.31 9.97
CA LYS A 487 18.19 -5.44 11.42
C LYS A 487 17.34 -6.59 11.98
N PHE A 488 16.20 -6.88 11.36
CA PHE A 488 15.27 -7.90 11.86
C PHE A 488 15.85 -9.30 11.64
N LEU A 489 16.40 -9.55 10.46
CA LEU A 489 17.07 -10.80 10.13
C LEU A 489 18.24 -11.09 11.07
N TRP A 490 19.16 -10.14 11.27
CA TRP A 490 20.29 -10.35 12.20
C TRP A 490 19.85 -10.46 13.66
N GLY A 491 18.78 -9.76 14.05
CA GLY A 491 18.14 -9.92 15.36
C GLY A 491 17.63 -11.34 15.58
N SER A 492 17.00 -11.95 14.56
CA SER A 492 16.55 -13.34 14.58
C SER A 492 17.70 -14.34 14.70
N VAL A 493 18.80 -14.13 13.95
CA VAL A 493 20.03 -14.94 14.08
C VAL A 493 20.58 -14.86 15.50
N LEU A 494 20.74 -13.65 16.04
CA LEU A 494 21.25 -13.45 17.41
C LEU A 494 20.34 -14.10 18.46
N ALA A 495 19.02 -14.03 18.27
CA ALA A 495 18.05 -14.70 19.13
C ALA A 495 18.15 -16.24 19.05
N GLY A 496 18.35 -16.80 17.85
CA GLY A 496 18.60 -18.23 17.64
C GLY A 496 19.91 -18.70 18.28
N CYS A 497 20.99 -17.91 18.14
CA CYS A 497 22.26 -18.20 18.79
C CYS A 497 22.16 -18.19 20.32
N ARG A 498 21.27 -17.37 20.90
CA ARG A 498 20.98 -17.41 22.34
C ARG A 498 20.36 -18.73 22.78
N ILE A 499 19.52 -19.34 21.94
CA ILE A 499 18.86 -20.61 22.25
C ILE A 499 19.87 -21.77 22.21
N HIS A 500 20.74 -21.79 21.20
CA HIS A 500 21.65 -22.92 20.93
C HIS A 500 23.10 -22.70 21.39
N GLY A 501 23.42 -21.55 21.99
CA GLY A 501 24.76 -21.25 22.50
C GLY A 501 25.82 -21.02 21.42
N ASN A 502 25.45 -20.66 20.19
CA ASN A 502 26.41 -20.42 19.11
C ASN A 502 27.11 -19.06 19.27
N LEU A 503 28.23 -19.05 19.98
CA LEU A 503 28.98 -17.83 20.33
C LEU A 503 29.56 -17.09 19.12
N ASP A 504 30.12 -17.81 18.16
CA ASP A 504 30.82 -17.21 17.03
C ASP A 504 29.85 -16.45 16.12
N LEU A 505 28.74 -17.09 15.77
CA LEU A 505 27.70 -16.47 14.95
C LEU A 505 26.99 -15.34 15.71
N ALA A 506 26.78 -15.48 17.04
CA ALA A 506 26.24 -14.40 17.87
C ALA A 506 27.12 -13.14 17.81
N LYS A 507 28.45 -13.31 17.93
CA LYS A 507 29.41 -12.19 17.87
C LYS A 507 29.39 -11.52 16.50
N GLN A 508 29.30 -12.29 15.42
CA GLN A 508 29.20 -11.77 14.06
C GLN A 508 27.89 -10.98 13.85
N ALA A 509 26.74 -11.57 14.22
CA ALA A 509 25.43 -10.93 14.10
C ALA A 509 25.38 -9.61 14.89
N ALA A 510 25.85 -9.62 16.14
CA ALA A 510 25.90 -8.42 16.97
C ALA A 510 26.81 -7.33 16.40
N LYS A 511 27.97 -7.70 15.84
CA LYS A 511 28.87 -6.74 15.17
C LYS A 511 28.21 -6.05 13.99
N VAL A 512 27.36 -6.75 13.24
CA VAL A 512 26.58 -6.15 12.16
C VAL A 512 25.47 -5.26 12.73
N LEU A 513 24.73 -5.73 13.73
CA LEU A 513 23.66 -4.96 14.39
C LEU A 513 24.16 -3.65 15.00
N PHE A 514 25.35 -3.62 15.63
CA PHE A 514 25.94 -2.38 16.16
C PHE A 514 26.26 -1.35 15.09
N LYS A 515 26.48 -1.77 13.83
CA LYS A 515 26.67 -0.84 12.71
C LYS A 515 25.35 -0.31 12.16
N ILE A 516 24.26 -1.08 12.28
CA ILE A 516 22.94 -0.72 11.74
C ILE A 516 22.15 0.11 12.77
N GLU A 517 22.10 -0.32 14.04
CA GLU A 517 21.37 0.33 15.14
C GLU A 517 22.23 0.34 16.42
N PRO A 518 23.24 1.22 16.51
CA PRO A 518 24.11 1.32 17.68
C PRO A 518 23.36 1.67 18.98
N GLU A 519 22.19 2.29 18.88
CA GLU A 519 21.32 2.70 19.98
C GLU A 519 20.40 1.59 20.51
N ASN A 520 20.35 0.43 19.83
CA ASN A 520 19.41 -0.64 20.19
C ASN A 520 19.93 -1.49 21.36
N ALA A 521 19.44 -1.18 22.57
CA ALA A 521 19.76 -1.90 23.81
C ALA A 521 19.53 -3.41 23.75
N ALA A 522 18.58 -3.89 22.94
CA ALA A 522 18.26 -5.32 22.87
C ALA A 522 19.45 -6.15 22.36
N THR A 523 20.24 -5.62 21.42
CA THR A 523 21.43 -6.30 20.88
C THR A 523 22.48 -6.51 21.96
N TYR A 524 22.81 -5.43 22.71
CA TYR A 524 23.79 -5.48 23.80
C TYR A 524 23.36 -6.45 24.90
N VAL A 525 22.10 -6.34 25.35
CA VAL A 525 21.57 -7.21 26.41
C VAL A 525 21.55 -8.67 25.97
N THR A 526 21.16 -8.95 24.72
CA THR A 526 21.11 -10.33 24.21
C THR A 526 22.51 -10.92 24.11
N LEU A 527 23.49 -10.19 23.57
CA LEU A 527 24.87 -10.67 23.48
C LEU A 527 25.52 -10.81 24.87
N SER A 528 25.28 -9.86 25.77
CA SER A 528 25.73 -9.95 27.17
C SER A 528 25.17 -11.20 27.85
N ASN A 529 23.89 -11.50 27.64
CA ASN A 529 23.25 -12.70 28.18
C ASN A 529 23.87 -13.98 27.61
N ILE A 530 24.22 -13.99 26.32
CA ILE A 530 24.90 -15.13 25.68
C ILE A 530 26.29 -15.36 26.30
N TYR A 531 27.07 -14.29 26.51
CA TYR A 531 28.37 -14.40 27.16
C TYR A 531 28.27 -14.84 28.62
N ALA A 532 27.31 -14.30 29.38
CA ALA A 532 27.07 -14.70 30.76
C ALA A 532 26.70 -16.19 30.87
N ALA A 533 25.81 -16.68 29.99
CA ALA A 533 25.46 -18.10 29.91
C ALA A 533 26.66 -19.01 29.58
N ALA A 534 27.66 -18.49 28.87
CA ALA A 534 28.91 -19.18 28.57
C ALA A 534 30.03 -18.95 29.61
N GLY A 535 29.74 -18.30 30.74
CA GLY A 535 30.72 -18.00 31.79
C GLY A 535 31.77 -16.93 31.43
N LYS A 536 31.57 -16.19 30.34
CA LYS A 536 32.49 -15.19 29.79
C LYS A 536 32.26 -13.80 30.40
N TRP A 537 32.57 -13.65 31.69
CA TRP A 537 32.29 -12.42 32.44
C TRP A 537 33.12 -11.21 32.04
N GLY A 538 34.32 -11.41 31.47
CA GLY A 538 35.13 -10.33 30.92
C GLY A 538 34.41 -9.63 29.76
N GLU A 539 33.89 -10.42 28.81
CA GLU A 539 33.13 -9.93 27.67
C GLU A 539 31.79 -9.31 28.09
N VAL A 540 31.17 -9.81 29.17
CA VAL A 540 29.98 -9.15 29.77
C VAL A 540 30.31 -7.75 30.24
N ALA A 541 31.44 -7.57 30.93
CA ALA A 541 31.91 -6.27 31.39
C ALA A 541 32.23 -5.33 30.21
N ASP A 542 32.84 -5.85 29.15
CA ASP A 542 33.12 -5.09 27.93
C ASP A 542 31.83 -4.60 27.25
N ILE A 543 30.79 -5.44 27.18
CA ILE A 543 29.49 -5.05 26.62
C ILE A 543 28.82 -3.97 27.46
N ARG A 544 28.89 -4.05 28.81
CA ARG A 544 28.36 -3.00 29.69
C ARG A 544 29.08 -1.67 29.48
N LYS A 545 30.42 -1.70 29.42
CA LYS A 545 31.23 -0.53 29.10
C LYS A 545 30.88 0.08 27.74
N MET A 546 30.61 -0.77 26.74
CA MET A 546 30.17 -0.32 25.41
C MET A 546 28.78 0.34 25.45
N MET A 547 27.85 -0.18 26.26
CA MET A 547 26.54 0.46 26.48
C MET A 547 26.70 1.85 27.09
N ASP A 548 27.59 2.02 28.07
CA ASP A 548 27.84 3.30 28.73
C ASP A 548 28.44 4.33 27.75
N VAL A 549 29.45 3.93 26.98
CA VAL A 549 30.10 4.78 25.96
C VAL A 549 29.10 5.24 24.90
N ASN A 550 28.21 4.34 24.45
CA ASN A 550 27.20 4.63 23.45
C ASN A 550 25.91 5.24 24.05
N ARG A 551 25.88 5.49 25.37
CA ARG A 551 24.72 6.04 26.11
C ARG A 551 23.43 5.26 25.88
N VAL A 552 23.54 3.94 25.78
CA VAL A 552 22.42 3.04 25.51
C VAL A 552 21.76 2.61 26.82
N VAL A 553 20.49 2.98 27.00
CA VAL A 553 19.73 2.65 28.21
C VAL A 553 18.72 1.54 27.92
N LYS A 554 18.68 0.53 28.79
CA LYS A 554 17.69 -0.55 28.73
C LYS A 554 16.29 0.01 29.02
N LYS A 555 15.35 -0.20 28.10
CA LYS A 555 13.93 0.12 28.34
C LYS A 555 13.35 -0.84 29.38
N PRO A 556 12.66 -0.36 30.43
CA PRO A 556 12.04 -1.22 31.41
C PRO A 556 10.88 -2.02 30.78
N GLY A 557 10.68 -3.24 31.29
CA GLY A 557 9.53 -4.06 30.94
C GLY A 557 8.26 -3.41 31.49
N ARG A 558 7.28 -3.20 30.62
CA ARG A 558 6.01 -2.58 30.93
C ARG A 558 4.88 -3.42 30.39
N SER A 559 3.93 -3.73 31.26
CA SER A 559 2.71 -4.45 30.89
C SER A 559 1.49 -3.59 31.16
N TRP A 560 0.43 -3.75 30.36
CA TRP A 560 -0.81 -3.01 30.56
C TRP A 560 -2.04 -3.85 30.23
N THR A 561 -3.17 -3.49 30.83
CA THR A 561 -4.48 -4.09 30.58
C THR A 561 -5.53 -3.00 30.44
N GLU A 562 -6.53 -3.21 29.57
CA GLU A 562 -7.66 -2.31 29.38
C GLU A 562 -8.89 -2.91 30.05
N ILE A 563 -9.41 -2.22 31.08
CA ILE A 563 -10.59 -2.67 31.84
C ILE A 563 -11.56 -1.50 31.92
N LYS A 564 -12.82 -1.73 31.54
CA LYS A 564 -13.87 -0.69 31.50
C LYS A 564 -13.42 0.60 30.78
N ARG A 565 -12.70 0.46 29.65
CA ARG A 565 -12.15 1.55 28.81
C ARG A 565 -11.05 2.41 29.46
N LYS A 566 -10.49 1.96 30.59
CA LYS A 566 -9.32 2.58 31.22
C LYS A 566 -8.12 1.66 31.06
N VAL A 567 -6.99 2.23 30.64
CA VAL A 567 -5.72 1.52 30.53
C VAL A 567 -5.00 1.60 31.87
N TYR A 568 -4.66 0.45 32.42
CA TYR A 568 -3.85 0.31 33.64
C TYR A 568 -2.49 -0.22 33.25
N THR A 569 -1.43 0.49 33.66
CA THR A 569 -0.05 0.22 33.27
C THR A 569 0.75 -0.18 34.50
N PHE A 570 1.63 -1.17 34.34
CA PHE A 570 2.42 -1.78 35.40
C PHE A 570 3.89 -1.79 34.98
N LEU A 571 4.74 -1.28 35.87
CA LEU A 571 6.19 -1.40 35.80
C LEU A 571 6.70 -2.01 37.10
N MET A 572 7.80 -2.76 37.01
CA MET A 572 8.45 -3.32 38.19
C MET A 572 8.95 -2.17 39.09
N GLY A 573 8.63 -2.23 40.38
CA GLY A 573 8.98 -1.19 41.36
C GLY A 573 8.07 0.05 41.35
N ASP A 574 7.04 0.10 40.50
CA ASP A 574 6.09 1.21 40.48
C ASP A 574 5.08 1.10 41.63
N THR A 575 5.06 2.10 42.51
CA THR A 575 4.16 2.19 43.66
C THR A 575 2.93 3.07 43.42
N SER A 576 2.72 3.54 42.19
CA SER A 576 1.66 4.49 41.85
C SER A 576 0.24 3.90 41.88
N ASN A 577 0.10 2.56 41.86
CA ASN A 577 -1.20 1.91 41.85
C ASN A 577 -1.83 1.89 43.27
N PRO A 578 -3.01 2.51 43.47
CA PRO A 578 -3.67 2.55 44.78
C PRO A 578 -4.01 1.17 45.36
N ARG A 579 -4.11 0.13 44.53
CA ARG A 579 -4.42 -1.26 44.93
C ARG A 579 -3.19 -2.17 44.99
N LEU A 580 -1.98 -1.62 45.01
CA LEU A 580 -0.74 -2.42 44.96
C LEU A 580 -0.66 -3.48 46.07
N LYS A 581 -1.13 -3.16 47.29
CA LYS A 581 -1.15 -4.11 48.41
C LYS A 581 -2.00 -5.35 48.10
N GLU A 582 -3.24 -5.14 47.64
CA GLU A 582 -4.15 -6.23 47.22
C GLU A 582 -3.53 -7.07 46.09
N ILE A 583 -2.83 -6.42 45.14
CA ILE A 583 -2.16 -7.13 44.03
C ILE A 583 -1.04 -8.03 44.57
N HIS A 584 -0.21 -7.52 45.48
CA HIS A 584 0.89 -8.29 46.07
C HIS A 584 0.38 -9.46 46.93
N GLU A 585 -0.67 -9.24 47.71
CA GLU A 585 -1.32 -10.29 48.50
C GLU A 585 -1.83 -11.42 47.59
N LEU A 586 -2.58 -11.08 46.53
CA LEU A 586 -3.06 -12.08 45.56
C LEU A 586 -1.90 -12.80 44.85
N LEU A 587 -0.84 -12.08 44.48
CA LEU A 587 0.34 -12.73 43.86
C LEU A 587 1.01 -13.71 44.83
N GLY A 588 1.10 -13.38 46.11
CA GLY A 588 1.61 -14.29 47.14
C GLY A 588 0.76 -15.56 47.25
N GLU A 589 -0.56 -15.42 47.28
CA GLU A 589 -1.49 -16.57 47.28
C GLU A 589 -1.37 -17.43 46.01
N LEU A 590 -1.34 -16.79 44.84
CA LEU A 590 -1.14 -17.48 43.57
C LEU A 590 0.20 -18.21 43.55
N GLN A 591 1.27 -17.61 44.05
CA GLN A 591 2.58 -18.22 44.07
C GLN A 591 2.63 -19.46 44.98
N LYS A 592 1.93 -19.44 46.12
CA LYS A 592 1.76 -20.62 46.96
C LYS A 592 1.02 -21.75 46.21
N LYS A 593 -0.15 -21.44 45.62
CA LYS A 593 -0.93 -22.41 44.84
C LYS A 593 -0.17 -22.96 43.63
N MET A 594 0.60 -22.11 42.95
CA MET A 594 1.45 -22.53 41.84
C MET A 594 2.51 -23.53 42.31
N ARG A 595 3.19 -23.28 43.44
CA ARG A 595 4.20 -24.21 44.00
C ARG A 595 3.57 -25.54 44.41
N GLU A 596 2.35 -25.53 44.97
CA GLU A 596 1.59 -26.75 45.29
C GLU A 596 1.27 -27.59 44.03
N GLU A 597 1.06 -26.94 42.88
CA GLU A 597 0.90 -27.62 41.58
C GLU A 597 2.23 -27.97 40.87
N GLY A 598 3.38 -27.73 41.51
CA GLY A 598 4.70 -28.08 40.97
C GLY A 598 5.37 -27.00 40.11
N TYR A 599 4.94 -25.74 40.20
CA TYR A 599 5.67 -24.62 39.60
C TYR A 599 7.00 -24.39 40.30
N VAL A 600 8.09 -24.36 39.52
CA VAL A 600 9.44 -23.99 39.96
C VAL A 600 9.87 -22.73 39.21
N PRO A 601 10.24 -21.64 39.91
CA PRO A 601 10.77 -20.44 39.27
C PRO A 601 12.00 -20.76 38.42
N LYS A 602 12.03 -20.26 37.19
CA LYS A 602 13.17 -20.49 36.28
C LYS A 602 14.25 -19.42 36.47
N ILE A 603 15.12 -19.67 37.45
CA ILE A 603 16.18 -18.74 37.88
C ILE A 603 17.34 -18.68 36.87
N ASP A 604 17.57 -19.74 36.09
CA ASP A 604 18.68 -19.86 35.12
C ASP A 604 18.75 -18.71 34.09
N HIS A 605 17.63 -18.02 33.87
CA HIS A 605 17.54 -16.90 32.94
C HIS A 605 17.76 -15.52 33.60
N VAL A 606 17.90 -15.46 34.93
CA VAL A 606 18.24 -14.26 35.68
C VAL A 606 19.76 -14.21 35.85
N LEU A 607 20.43 -13.69 34.82
CA LEU A 607 21.89 -13.65 34.70
C LEU A 607 22.54 -12.54 35.57
N HIS A 608 21.85 -12.06 36.61
CA HIS A 608 22.40 -11.11 37.57
C HIS A 608 23.21 -11.86 38.62
N ASP A 609 24.34 -11.32 39.03
CA ASP A 609 25.19 -11.89 40.07
C ASP A 609 24.62 -11.51 41.45
N VAL A 610 23.50 -12.14 41.80
CA VAL A 610 22.78 -11.99 43.07
C VAL A 610 22.34 -13.37 43.56
N GLU A 611 22.07 -13.49 44.86
CA GLU A 611 21.61 -14.73 45.48
C GLU A 611 20.33 -15.26 44.82
N GLU A 612 20.14 -16.58 44.82
CA GLU A 612 19.02 -17.25 44.15
C GLU A 612 17.66 -16.75 44.68
N GLU A 613 17.55 -16.49 45.98
CA GLU A 613 16.36 -15.94 46.63
C GLU A 613 15.99 -14.55 46.07
N GLN A 614 16.99 -13.68 45.87
CA GLN A 614 16.77 -12.35 45.28
C GLN A 614 16.38 -12.45 43.80
N LYS A 615 16.86 -13.46 43.07
CA LYS A 615 16.42 -13.74 41.70
C LYS A 615 14.95 -14.18 41.66
N GLU A 616 14.53 -15.04 42.58
CA GLU A 616 13.13 -15.46 42.70
C GLU A 616 12.20 -14.30 43.06
N GLU A 617 12.60 -13.44 44.00
CA GLU A 617 11.81 -12.27 44.40
C GLU A 617 11.61 -11.32 43.21
N ASN A 618 12.67 -11.05 42.44
CA ASN A 618 12.59 -10.23 41.24
C ASN A 618 11.64 -10.84 40.18
N LEU A 619 11.67 -12.16 39.99
CA LEU A 619 10.75 -12.84 39.06
C LEU A 619 9.28 -12.78 39.49
N SER A 620 9.03 -12.67 40.80
CA SER A 620 7.68 -12.71 41.38
C SER A 620 6.87 -11.46 41.04
N TYR A 621 7.54 -10.30 40.93
CA TYR A 621 6.91 -9.00 40.68
C TYR A 621 7.12 -8.48 39.25
N HIS A 622 7.31 -9.38 38.29
CA HIS A 622 7.32 -9.00 36.88
C HIS A 622 6.01 -8.33 36.45
N SER A 623 6.14 -7.36 35.55
CA SER A 623 5.02 -6.51 35.10
C SER A 623 3.81 -7.31 34.59
N GLU A 624 4.02 -8.46 33.95
CA GLU A 624 2.95 -9.33 33.45
C GLU A 624 2.13 -9.92 34.59
N LYS A 625 2.82 -10.43 35.62
CA LYS A 625 2.18 -11.05 36.80
C LYS A 625 1.36 -10.00 37.55
N LEU A 626 1.92 -8.80 37.75
CA LEU A 626 1.22 -7.65 38.33
C LEU A 626 -0.05 -7.28 37.55
N ALA A 627 0.04 -7.17 36.22
CA ALA A 627 -1.09 -6.83 35.37
C ALA A 627 -2.19 -7.90 35.40
N ILE A 628 -1.81 -9.19 35.42
CA ILE A 628 -2.75 -10.32 35.49
C ILE A 628 -3.43 -10.36 36.86
N ALA A 629 -2.68 -10.26 37.96
CA ALA A 629 -3.23 -10.25 39.30
C ALA A 629 -4.22 -9.08 39.49
N PHE A 630 -3.85 -7.87 39.04
CA PHE A 630 -4.78 -6.75 39.03
C PHE A 630 -6.05 -7.06 38.23
N ALA A 631 -5.92 -7.63 37.02
CA ALA A 631 -7.07 -7.97 36.20
C ALA A 631 -7.98 -9.02 36.86
N ILE A 632 -7.42 -10.01 37.56
CA ILE A 632 -8.18 -11.01 38.34
C ILE A 632 -9.01 -10.30 39.42
N LEU A 633 -8.39 -9.40 40.19
CA LEU A 633 -9.04 -8.68 41.29
C LEU A 633 -10.23 -7.83 40.85
N VAL A 634 -10.11 -7.14 39.71
CA VAL A 634 -11.10 -6.13 39.28
C VAL A 634 -12.13 -6.65 38.27
N THR A 635 -12.05 -7.93 37.88
CA THR A 635 -12.98 -8.55 36.92
C THR A 635 -13.68 -9.78 37.50
N PRO A 636 -14.97 -10.00 37.16
CA PRO A 636 -15.72 -11.16 37.65
C PRO A 636 -15.06 -12.51 37.30
N PRO A 637 -15.26 -13.56 38.12
CA PRO A 637 -14.84 -14.92 37.79
C PRO A 637 -15.24 -15.36 36.38
N GLY A 638 -14.36 -16.10 35.70
CA GLY A 638 -14.57 -16.54 34.31
C GLY A 638 -14.35 -15.47 33.23
N THR A 639 -14.15 -14.20 33.59
CA THR A 639 -13.83 -13.15 32.61
C THR A 639 -12.46 -13.40 31.98
N MET A 640 -12.39 -13.41 30.65
CA MET A 640 -11.12 -13.48 29.91
C MET A 640 -10.24 -12.27 30.21
N ILE A 641 -8.98 -12.53 30.54
CA ILE A 641 -7.99 -11.50 30.86
C ILE A 641 -7.13 -11.22 29.64
N LYS A 642 -6.95 -9.94 29.30
CA LYS A 642 -6.02 -9.50 28.26
C LYS A 642 -4.92 -8.64 28.85
N VAL A 643 -3.67 -8.97 28.55
CA VAL A 643 -2.49 -8.20 28.94
C VAL A 643 -1.59 -8.00 27.73
N PHE A 644 -1.00 -6.81 27.64
CA PHE A 644 -0.07 -6.44 26.59
C PHE A 644 1.28 -6.11 27.21
N LYS A 645 2.37 -6.45 26.52
CA LYS A 645 3.74 -6.20 26.96
C LYS A 645 4.57 -5.59 25.83
N ASN A 646 5.43 -4.63 26.18
CA ASN A 646 6.31 -3.96 25.23
C ASN A 646 7.55 -4.79 24.81
N LEU A 647 7.91 -5.78 25.62
CA LEU A 647 9.02 -6.71 25.40
C LEU A 647 8.50 -8.14 25.25
N ARG A 648 9.36 -9.04 24.78
CA ARG A 648 9.10 -10.48 24.77
C ARG A 648 8.85 -10.98 26.20
N THR A 649 7.88 -11.87 26.39
CA THR A 649 7.61 -12.50 27.70
C THR A 649 8.86 -13.27 28.14
N CYS A 650 9.13 -13.43 29.44
CA CYS A 650 10.22 -14.32 29.88
C CYS A 650 9.70 -15.75 30.10
N VAL A 651 10.60 -16.75 30.05
CA VAL A 651 10.23 -18.17 30.18
C VAL A 651 9.52 -18.45 31.50
N ASP A 652 9.96 -17.79 32.58
CA ASP A 652 9.34 -17.87 33.89
C ASP A 652 7.90 -17.34 33.88
N CYS A 653 7.68 -16.11 33.41
CA CYS A 653 6.33 -15.53 33.33
C CYS A 653 5.42 -16.37 32.44
N HIS A 654 5.88 -16.83 31.28
CA HIS A 654 5.10 -17.73 30.44
C HIS A 654 4.67 -19.00 31.19
N THR A 655 5.58 -19.60 31.96
CA THR A 655 5.29 -20.79 32.77
C THR A 655 4.31 -20.47 33.89
N ALA A 656 4.54 -19.41 34.66
CA ALA A 656 3.66 -18.99 35.74
C ALA A 656 2.23 -18.71 35.24
N ILE A 657 2.08 -18.04 34.08
CA ILE A 657 0.77 -17.72 33.51
C ILE A 657 0.00 -18.98 33.11
N LYS A 658 0.66 -20.06 32.69
CA LYS A 658 0.02 -21.36 32.49
C LYS A 658 -0.64 -21.82 33.79
N TYR A 659 0.10 -21.86 34.89
CA TYR A 659 -0.46 -22.26 36.19
C TYR A 659 -1.58 -21.32 36.66
N ILE A 660 -1.39 -20.00 36.55
CA ILE A 660 -2.44 -19.03 36.91
C ILE A 660 -3.72 -19.28 36.10
N SER A 661 -3.62 -19.55 34.79
CA SER A 661 -4.79 -19.84 33.95
C SER A 661 -5.56 -21.08 34.41
N LYS A 662 -4.85 -22.09 34.93
CA LYS A 662 -5.42 -23.34 35.47
C LYS A 662 -6.06 -23.11 36.83
N ILE A 663 -5.32 -22.49 37.76
CA ILE A 663 -5.76 -22.22 39.13
C ILE A 663 -7.01 -21.35 39.14
N GLU A 664 -7.02 -20.27 38.36
CA GLU A 664 -8.15 -19.33 38.30
C GLU A 664 -9.26 -19.78 37.35
N SER A 665 -9.05 -20.86 36.59
CA SER A 665 -9.97 -21.35 35.56
C SER A 665 -10.40 -20.23 34.59
N ARG A 666 -9.42 -19.42 34.15
CA ARG A 666 -9.63 -18.27 33.26
C ARG A 666 -8.74 -18.37 32.03
N LYS A 667 -9.31 -18.00 30.87
CA LYS A 667 -8.55 -17.75 29.64
C LYS A 667 -7.76 -16.45 29.80
N ILE A 668 -6.43 -16.52 29.66
CA ILE A 668 -5.53 -15.38 29.76
C ILE A 668 -4.84 -15.20 28.40
N VAL A 669 -4.97 -14.03 27.80
CA VAL A 669 -4.31 -13.70 26.52
C VAL A 669 -3.25 -12.65 26.78
N VAL A 670 -2.00 -12.98 26.51
CA VAL A 670 -0.86 -12.05 26.63
C VAL A 670 -0.28 -11.77 25.26
N ARG A 671 -0.31 -10.51 24.82
CA ARG A 671 0.42 -10.06 23.63
C ARG A 671 1.79 -9.55 24.04
N ASP A 672 2.84 -10.21 23.58
CA ASP A 672 4.20 -9.68 23.71
C ASP A 672 4.60 -8.86 22.47
N SER A 673 5.88 -8.47 22.38
CA SER A 673 6.39 -7.70 21.25
C SER A 673 6.29 -8.41 19.89
N SER A 674 6.08 -9.73 19.89
CA SER A 674 6.10 -10.57 18.69
C SER A 674 4.75 -11.24 18.37
N ARG A 675 4.01 -11.72 19.37
CA ARG A 675 2.81 -12.52 19.16
C ARG A 675 1.88 -12.56 20.37
N PHE A 676 0.74 -13.21 20.20
CA PHE A 676 -0.16 -13.55 21.30
C PHE A 676 0.14 -14.94 21.85
N HIS A 677 0.03 -15.04 23.17
CA HIS A 677 0.04 -16.28 23.93
C HIS A 677 -1.32 -16.41 24.60
N CYS A 678 -2.12 -17.37 24.15
CA CYS A 678 -3.40 -17.70 24.76
C CYS A 678 -3.22 -18.87 25.73
N PHE A 679 -3.40 -18.59 27.02
CA PHE A 679 -3.28 -19.54 28.11
C PHE A 679 -4.65 -20.01 28.57
N GLU A 680 -4.85 -21.32 28.61
CA GLU A 680 -6.12 -21.94 29.01
C GLU A 680 -5.86 -23.32 29.60
N GLY A 681 -6.41 -23.58 30.79
CA GLY A 681 -6.31 -24.88 31.46
C GLY A 681 -4.89 -25.36 31.73
N GLY A 682 -3.91 -24.46 31.91
CA GLY A 682 -2.51 -24.86 32.14
C GLY A 682 -1.71 -25.06 30.85
N SER A 683 -2.31 -24.85 29.69
CA SER A 683 -1.63 -24.93 28.39
C SER A 683 -1.52 -23.55 27.75
N CYS A 684 -0.61 -23.40 26.79
CA CYS A 684 -0.52 -22.20 25.95
C CYS A 684 -0.69 -22.60 24.48
N SER A 685 -1.41 -21.78 23.71
CA SER A 685 -1.59 -21.91 22.25
C SER A 685 -0.29 -22.18 21.48
N CYS A 686 0.85 -21.71 21.99
CA CYS A 686 2.11 -21.89 21.32
C CYS A 686 2.85 -23.20 21.55
N LYS A 687 2.31 -24.10 22.38
CA LYS A 687 2.93 -25.40 22.69
C LYS A 687 4.37 -25.28 23.22
N ASP A 688 4.66 -24.20 23.96
CA ASP A 688 5.98 -23.84 24.49
C ASP A 688 7.07 -23.58 23.43
N TYR A 689 6.70 -23.48 22.15
CA TYR A 689 7.59 -23.10 21.05
C TYR A 689 7.39 -21.62 20.71
N TRP A 690 8.31 -20.74 21.15
CA TRP A 690 8.31 -19.30 20.81
C TRP A 690 9.68 -18.78 20.45
#